data_AF-D3BI86-F1
#
_entry.id   AF-D3BI86-F1
#
_cell.length_a   1.000
_cell.length_b   1.000
_cell.length_c   1.000
_cell.angle_alpha   90.00
_cell.angle_beta   90.00
_cell.angle_gamma   90.00
#
_symmetry.space_group_name_H-M   'P 1'
#
loop_
_entity.id
_entity.type
_entity.pdbx_description
1 polymer ?
#
loop_
_entity_poly.entity_id
_entity_poly.type
_entity_poly.pdbx_seq_one_letter_code
_entity_poly.pdbx_strand_id
1 'polypeptide(L)'
;MLKYILLFLTTFLVSRVISANVDNSYKIAIICNGELGDFGFNYMINDAMVKTQRAMNTTNIHIFEDIKPEIFNQTIDSLVEKGYNGIVTTSVEMTTPTRQYAQRYPQIKWLTRGSLTNTTNLAFFTYNIGVCQYIIGYFAGLVSNTSMIGYVAPGAPLVNNYNANALFVGARMANNNSVVHTYNTGTWLDQDISRGAANYLLDLGVDLISNNQDDMSVEVEAIKRGKLGLGTNGFPQENVYGEHIGMSFITDWSHVFINFTNWVRNETKNSYKDYGDFDNNFLKLGKFSFVVSDDVKTKVENEVARLITIPRAKHPYLCNEYNKAIFPNLTGNCITNGQFFGLDAPYEGMVYHGFYKVPLVNIGVSKPVLMGITITAGVLIFFSLILLAAVYYFRNSHSIRSASPVFTGTIIVGAIFTYVGAIIYVMPNNDATCNARYYLLAIGYALMVGCMVVKNFRIWLIFDNPELKRIKITNAQLAPWVGGLIAIMIVLLACITAESIGNLRANPSFVEEYLGKYEYTDICDLQSNGQYPLYILLGVFAILLIVGVFVSWKIRIVDMEEFNESKPIAHTLYVAMLSIFIVIPLMVSPQTQNSESTIICTAAIFITTISMLLLFVPKFIRLFRHGENSSSQNKSSIAASRSSKNSSKVQSEQFDDEESIEGPEPTESRMPEGPIHAQFDSDDDEMPVGDTNSTMTSDINTESPKNQ
;
A
#
# COMPACT_ATOMS: atom_id res chain seq x y z
N MET A 1 -33.14 48.62 -49.12
CA MET A 1 -33.52 47.89 -47.88
C MET A 1 -34.63 46.85 -48.11
N LEU A 2 -35.69 47.15 -48.87
CA LEU A 2 -36.83 46.24 -49.11
C LEU A 2 -36.49 44.91 -49.85
N LYS A 3 -35.54 44.92 -50.79
CA LYS A 3 -35.10 43.70 -51.53
C LYS A 3 -34.35 42.67 -50.68
N TYR A 4 -33.63 43.12 -49.66
CA TYR A 4 -32.88 42.23 -48.76
C TYR A 4 -33.79 41.59 -47.69
N ILE A 5 -34.86 42.29 -47.29
CA ILE A 5 -35.86 41.76 -46.34
C ILE A 5 -36.70 40.64 -47.00
N LEU A 6 -37.03 40.76 -48.29
CA LEU A 6 -37.77 39.71 -49.02
C LEU A 6 -36.93 38.45 -49.28
N LEU A 7 -35.61 38.60 -49.49
CA LEU A 7 -34.67 37.48 -49.67
C LEU A 7 -34.41 36.74 -48.34
N PHE A 8 -34.41 37.46 -47.21
CA PHE A 8 -34.28 36.89 -45.88
C PHE A 8 -35.55 36.16 -45.43
N LEU A 9 -36.75 36.67 -45.75
CA LEU A 9 -38.01 35.99 -45.44
C LEU A 9 -38.22 34.72 -46.28
N THR A 10 -37.77 34.71 -47.53
CA THR A 10 -37.88 33.53 -48.40
C THR A 10 -36.86 32.45 -48.03
N THR A 11 -35.66 32.81 -47.58
CA THR A 11 -34.71 31.83 -47.01
C THR A 11 -35.16 31.32 -45.65
N PHE A 12 -35.75 32.14 -44.79
CA PHE A 12 -36.27 31.69 -43.48
C PHE A 12 -37.50 30.76 -43.59
N LEU A 13 -38.33 30.94 -44.62
CA LEU A 13 -39.47 30.07 -44.90
C LEU A 13 -39.08 28.73 -45.54
N VAL A 14 -38.00 28.68 -46.33
CA VAL A 14 -37.48 27.42 -46.91
C VAL A 14 -36.69 26.59 -45.88
N SER A 15 -36.02 27.22 -44.92
CA SER A 15 -35.33 26.51 -43.82
C SER A 15 -36.26 25.78 -42.86
N ARG A 16 -37.56 26.11 -42.82
CA ARG A 16 -38.55 25.41 -41.97
C ARG A 16 -39.13 24.15 -42.61
N VAL A 17 -38.86 23.88 -43.88
CA VAL A 17 -39.45 22.73 -44.61
C VAL A 17 -38.50 21.52 -44.65
N ILE A 18 -37.29 21.64 -44.09
CA ILE A 18 -36.39 20.49 -43.84
C ILE A 18 -36.08 20.40 -42.35
N SER A 19 -37.10 20.49 -41.49
CA SER A 19 -37.09 19.65 -40.30
C SER A 19 -37.61 18.29 -40.77
N ALA A 20 -36.72 17.31 -40.87
CA ALA A 20 -37.17 15.92 -40.80
C ALA A 20 -38.10 15.82 -39.60
N ASN A 21 -39.35 15.41 -39.81
CA ASN A 21 -40.28 15.10 -38.73
C ASN A 21 -39.58 14.05 -37.83
N VAL A 22 -38.96 14.49 -36.74
CA VAL A 22 -38.57 13.59 -35.66
C VAL A 22 -39.89 13.09 -35.08
N ASP A 23 -40.20 11.84 -35.37
CA ASP A 23 -41.38 11.15 -34.89
C ASP A 23 -41.27 11.02 -33.36
N ASN A 24 -41.83 11.98 -32.62
CA ASN A 24 -41.87 11.99 -31.15
C ASN A 24 -42.85 10.96 -30.56
N SER A 25 -43.35 9.99 -31.34
CA SER A 25 -44.29 8.98 -30.86
C SER A 25 -43.70 7.98 -29.85
N TYR A 26 -42.37 7.84 -29.81
CA TYR A 26 -41.70 6.94 -28.85
C TYR A 26 -40.33 7.45 -28.40
N LYS A 27 -39.91 6.99 -27.22
CA LYS A 27 -38.63 7.28 -26.59
C LYS A 27 -38.12 6.04 -25.84
N ILE A 28 -36.97 5.52 -26.27
CA ILE A 28 -36.43 4.23 -25.80
C ILE A 28 -35.13 4.43 -25.04
N ALA A 29 -35.01 3.78 -23.87
CA ALA A 29 -33.79 3.72 -23.09
C ALA A 29 -33.19 2.31 -23.15
N ILE A 30 -31.88 2.22 -23.42
CA ILE A 30 -31.10 0.99 -23.34
C ILE A 30 -30.16 1.10 -22.16
N ILE A 31 -30.18 0.12 -21.27
CA ILE A 31 -29.45 0.14 -20.00
C ILE A 31 -28.40 -0.95 -20.01
N CYS A 32 -27.14 -0.55 -19.88
CA CYS A 32 -25.96 -1.41 -19.80
C CYS A 32 -25.36 -1.36 -18.38
N ASN A 33 -24.80 -2.48 -17.93
CA ASN A 33 -24.18 -2.61 -16.61
C ASN A 33 -22.69 -2.22 -16.59
N GLY A 34 -22.03 -2.25 -17.75
CA GLY A 34 -20.63 -1.87 -17.94
C GLY A 34 -20.46 -0.62 -18.80
N GLU A 35 -19.20 -0.28 -19.07
CA GLU A 35 -18.79 0.82 -19.93
C GLU A 35 -18.90 0.42 -21.41
N LEU A 36 -19.23 1.37 -22.28
CA LEU A 36 -19.33 1.13 -23.72
C LEU A 36 -17.98 0.92 -24.41
N GLY A 37 -16.88 1.23 -23.72
CA GLY A 37 -15.50 1.08 -24.18
C GLY A 37 -14.89 -0.30 -23.94
N ASP A 38 -15.68 -1.30 -23.53
CA ASP A 38 -15.20 -2.65 -23.21
C ASP A 38 -14.65 -3.45 -24.41
N PHE A 39 -14.88 -2.98 -25.64
CA PHE A 39 -14.60 -3.73 -26.87
C PHE A 39 -15.11 -5.17 -26.79
N GLY A 40 -16.32 -5.32 -26.24
CA GLY A 40 -16.97 -6.59 -25.96
C GLY A 40 -18.49 -6.45 -26.01
N PHE A 41 -19.17 -6.98 -25.00
CA PHE A 41 -20.63 -7.06 -24.99
C PHE A 41 -21.30 -5.69 -25.04
N ASN A 42 -20.89 -4.74 -24.19
CA ASN A 42 -21.53 -3.43 -24.09
C ASN A 42 -21.24 -2.58 -25.34
N TYR A 43 -20.04 -2.71 -25.92
CA TYR A 43 -19.74 -2.14 -27.22
C TYR A 43 -20.71 -2.64 -28.31
N MET A 44 -20.96 -3.95 -28.38
CA MET A 44 -21.86 -4.52 -29.41
C MET A 44 -23.32 -4.10 -29.21
N ILE A 45 -23.75 -3.86 -27.97
CA ILE A 45 -25.06 -3.26 -27.67
C ILE A 45 -25.14 -1.82 -28.18
N ASN A 46 -24.10 -1.01 -27.95
CA ASN A 46 -24.04 0.36 -28.46
C ASN A 46 -24.03 0.41 -29.99
N ASP A 47 -23.23 -0.43 -30.64
CA ASP A 47 -23.21 -0.56 -32.11
C ASP A 47 -24.60 -0.91 -32.66
N ALA A 48 -25.31 -1.84 -32.02
CA ALA A 48 -26.68 -2.20 -32.40
C ALA A 48 -27.68 -1.05 -32.20
N MET A 49 -27.53 -0.25 -31.15
CA MET A 49 -28.34 0.96 -30.92
C MET A 49 -28.13 1.97 -32.06
N VAL A 50 -26.87 2.24 -32.43
CA VAL A 50 -26.54 3.14 -33.55
C VAL A 50 -27.09 2.62 -34.88
N LYS A 51 -26.94 1.32 -35.16
CA LYS A 51 -27.53 0.68 -36.35
C LYS A 51 -29.05 0.79 -36.36
N THR A 52 -29.69 0.62 -35.21
CA THR A 52 -31.16 0.75 -35.07
C THR A 52 -31.62 2.17 -35.33
N GLN A 53 -30.96 3.18 -34.76
CA GLN A 53 -31.25 4.59 -35.01
C GLN A 53 -31.18 4.92 -36.50
N ARG A 54 -30.14 4.44 -37.19
CA ARG A 54 -29.98 4.61 -38.64
C ARG A 54 -31.07 3.90 -39.43
N ALA A 55 -31.37 2.64 -39.10
CA ALA A 55 -32.39 1.85 -39.80
C ALA A 55 -33.81 2.41 -39.61
N MET A 56 -34.10 2.96 -38.43
CA MET A 56 -35.39 3.53 -38.07
C MET A 56 -35.50 5.04 -38.37
N ASN A 57 -34.41 5.66 -38.84
CA ASN A 57 -34.29 7.10 -39.06
C ASN A 57 -34.76 7.93 -37.83
N THR A 58 -34.25 7.59 -36.65
CA THR A 58 -34.66 8.18 -35.36
C THR A 58 -33.46 8.51 -34.48
N THR A 59 -33.61 9.55 -33.66
CA THR A 59 -32.67 9.91 -32.59
C THR A 59 -33.24 9.63 -31.20
N ASN A 60 -34.45 9.05 -31.09
CA ASN A 60 -35.17 8.91 -29.82
C ASN A 60 -34.80 7.65 -29.01
N ILE A 61 -33.67 7.03 -29.34
CA ILE A 61 -33.14 5.85 -28.64
C ILE A 61 -31.86 6.28 -27.94
N HIS A 62 -31.79 6.14 -26.62
CA HIS A 62 -30.63 6.56 -25.83
C HIS A 62 -30.08 5.39 -25.02
N ILE A 63 -28.77 5.35 -24.86
CA ILE A 63 -28.07 4.35 -24.07
C ILE A 63 -27.57 4.97 -22.75
N PHE A 64 -27.62 4.18 -21.70
CA PHE A 64 -27.14 4.52 -20.35
C PHE A 64 -26.17 3.42 -19.93
N GLU A 65 -24.95 3.80 -19.61
CA GLU A 65 -23.86 2.89 -19.25
C GLU A 65 -23.58 2.91 -17.74
N ASP A 66 -22.80 1.93 -17.27
CA ASP A 66 -22.38 1.77 -15.87
C ASP A 66 -23.52 1.73 -14.83
N ILE A 67 -24.69 1.20 -15.22
CA ILE A 67 -25.84 1.10 -14.33
C ILE A 67 -25.73 -0.16 -13.47
N LYS A 68 -25.16 0.00 -12.27
CA LYS A 68 -25.05 -1.06 -11.27
C LYS A 68 -26.38 -1.36 -10.56
N PRO A 69 -26.53 -2.56 -9.92
CA PRO A 69 -27.76 -2.93 -9.22
C PRO A 69 -28.24 -1.93 -8.17
N GLU A 70 -27.32 -1.19 -7.52
CA GLU A 70 -27.61 -0.23 -6.46
C GLU A 70 -28.38 1.00 -6.98
N ILE A 71 -28.04 1.46 -8.19
CA ILE A 71 -28.64 2.65 -8.81
C ILE A 71 -29.70 2.29 -9.86
N PHE A 72 -29.89 1.01 -10.16
CA PHE A 72 -30.82 0.52 -11.17
C PHE A 72 -32.24 1.07 -10.96
N ASN A 73 -32.79 0.92 -9.76
CA ASN A 73 -34.15 1.34 -9.43
C ASN A 73 -34.36 2.85 -9.63
N GLN A 74 -33.43 3.67 -9.11
CA GLN A 74 -33.47 5.13 -9.24
C GLN A 74 -33.36 5.56 -10.71
N THR A 75 -32.52 4.88 -11.49
CA THR A 75 -32.35 5.13 -12.92
C THR A 75 -33.64 4.84 -13.67
N ILE A 76 -34.28 3.69 -13.41
CA ILE A 76 -35.56 3.33 -14.04
C ILE A 76 -36.63 4.37 -13.70
N ASP A 77 -36.81 4.73 -12.42
CA ASP A 77 -37.81 5.71 -12.00
C ASP A 77 -37.59 7.07 -12.72
N SER A 78 -36.33 7.54 -12.80
CA SER A 78 -35.99 8.77 -13.54
C SER A 78 -36.29 8.68 -15.03
N LEU A 79 -36.08 7.51 -15.66
CA LEU A 79 -36.41 7.30 -17.08
C LEU A 79 -37.92 7.33 -17.31
N VAL A 80 -38.70 6.72 -16.41
CA VAL A 80 -40.17 6.79 -16.49
C VAL A 80 -40.64 8.24 -16.38
N GLU A 81 -40.13 9.02 -15.42
CA GLU A 81 -40.46 10.45 -15.27
C GLU A 81 -40.09 11.28 -16.50
N LYS A 82 -38.97 10.95 -17.16
CA LYS A 82 -38.50 11.61 -18.39
C LYS A 82 -39.27 11.18 -19.66
N GLY A 83 -40.35 10.41 -19.50
CA GLY A 83 -41.27 10.02 -20.56
C GLY A 83 -40.78 8.92 -21.48
N TYR A 84 -39.85 8.05 -21.02
CA TYR A 84 -39.46 6.87 -21.80
C TYR A 84 -40.59 5.83 -21.77
N ASN A 85 -40.98 5.34 -22.96
CA ASN A 85 -42.07 4.38 -23.13
C ASN A 85 -41.59 3.01 -23.66
N GLY A 86 -40.29 2.87 -23.94
CA GLY A 86 -39.61 1.60 -24.13
C GLY A 86 -38.33 1.52 -23.29
N ILE A 87 -38.12 0.42 -22.57
CA ILE A 87 -36.91 0.21 -21.76
C ILE A 87 -36.30 -1.15 -22.09
N VAL A 88 -35.00 -1.17 -22.41
CA VAL A 88 -34.20 -2.36 -22.67
C VAL A 88 -33.17 -2.53 -21.55
N THR A 89 -33.10 -3.70 -20.94
CA THR A 89 -32.07 -4.06 -19.95
C THR A 89 -31.21 -5.21 -20.45
N THR A 90 -29.90 -5.00 -20.53
CA THR A 90 -29.00 -5.86 -21.32
C THR A 90 -28.18 -6.85 -20.51
N SER A 91 -28.25 -6.83 -19.18
CA SER A 91 -27.58 -7.79 -18.30
C SER A 91 -28.56 -8.82 -17.72
N VAL A 92 -28.09 -10.04 -17.47
CA VAL A 92 -28.87 -11.13 -16.87
C VAL A 92 -29.24 -10.83 -15.40
N GLU A 93 -28.39 -10.09 -14.68
CA GLU A 93 -28.69 -9.69 -13.30
C GLU A 93 -29.88 -8.71 -13.21
N MET A 94 -30.15 -7.97 -14.29
CA MET A 94 -31.26 -7.02 -14.40
C MET A 94 -32.60 -7.71 -14.71
N THR A 95 -32.62 -8.99 -15.08
CA THR A 95 -33.83 -9.71 -15.53
C THR A 95 -34.93 -9.71 -14.47
N THR A 96 -34.59 -10.03 -13.23
CA THR A 96 -35.54 -10.10 -12.11
C THR A 96 -36.10 -8.73 -11.74
N PRO A 97 -35.29 -7.68 -11.48
CA PRO A 97 -35.82 -6.37 -11.17
C PRO A 97 -36.61 -5.77 -12.35
N THR A 98 -36.18 -5.99 -13.60
CA THR A 98 -36.95 -5.54 -14.79
C THR A 98 -38.37 -6.14 -14.81
N ARG A 99 -38.53 -7.41 -14.42
CA ARG A 99 -39.86 -8.03 -14.35
C ARG A 99 -40.77 -7.34 -13.34
N GLN A 100 -40.24 -6.97 -12.17
CA GLN A 100 -41.00 -6.28 -11.13
C GLN A 100 -41.45 -4.89 -11.62
N TYR A 101 -40.56 -4.16 -12.29
CA TYR A 101 -40.88 -2.86 -12.89
C TYR A 101 -41.89 -2.97 -14.05
N ALA A 102 -41.79 -4.01 -14.87
CA ALA A 102 -42.77 -4.26 -15.92
C ALA A 102 -44.19 -4.48 -15.38
N GLN A 103 -44.33 -5.08 -14.19
CA GLN A 103 -45.63 -5.20 -13.51
C GLN A 103 -46.12 -3.85 -12.97
N ARG A 104 -45.22 -3.00 -12.48
CA ARG A 104 -45.54 -1.67 -11.92
C ARG A 104 -45.95 -0.65 -13.00
N TYR A 105 -45.38 -0.75 -14.20
CA TYR A 105 -45.59 0.17 -15.32
C TYR A 105 -46.12 -0.57 -16.57
N PRO A 106 -47.40 -0.98 -16.58
CA PRO A 106 -47.99 -1.75 -17.68
C PRO A 106 -48.04 -1.01 -19.01
N GLN A 107 -48.00 0.32 -19.00
CA GLN A 107 -48.00 1.18 -20.18
C GLN A 107 -46.64 1.22 -20.91
N ILE A 108 -45.55 0.88 -20.23
CA ILE A 108 -44.20 0.86 -20.81
C ILE A 108 -43.94 -0.53 -21.39
N LYS A 109 -43.27 -0.58 -22.55
CA LYS A 109 -42.77 -1.83 -23.12
C LYS A 109 -41.36 -2.12 -22.62
N TRP A 110 -41.08 -3.37 -22.32
CA TRP A 110 -39.85 -3.81 -21.69
C TRP A 110 -39.21 -4.93 -22.50
N LEU A 111 -37.90 -4.87 -22.67
CA LEU A 111 -37.09 -5.93 -23.24
C LEU A 111 -35.95 -6.24 -22.28
N THR A 112 -35.76 -7.49 -21.90
CA THR A 112 -34.70 -7.87 -20.96
C THR A 112 -34.00 -9.15 -21.36
N ARG A 113 -32.74 -9.33 -20.96
CA ARG A 113 -32.04 -10.61 -21.15
C ARG A 113 -32.78 -11.74 -20.45
N GLY A 114 -32.82 -12.91 -21.08
CA GLY A 114 -33.32 -14.13 -20.45
C GLY A 114 -34.11 -15.03 -21.38
N SER A 115 -34.78 -16.02 -20.83
CA SER A 115 -35.54 -17.03 -21.60
C SER A 115 -36.85 -17.41 -20.91
N LEU A 116 -37.48 -16.46 -20.24
CA LEU A 116 -38.73 -16.68 -19.52
C LEU A 116 -39.94 -16.31 -20.39
N THR A 117 -41.13 -16.66 -19.92
CA THR A 117 -42.37 -16.42 -20.67
C THR A 117 -42.68 -14.93 -20.80
N ASN A 118 -42.87 -14.47 -22.03
CA ASN A 118 -43.25 -13.08 -22.33
C ASN A 118 -44.60 -12.70 -21.70
N THR A 119 -44.75 -11.43 -21.35
CA THR A 119 -46.04 -10.82 -20.95
C THR A 119 -46.55 -9.87 -22.05
N THR A 120 -47.67 -9.19 -21.81
CA THR A 120 -48.22 -8.18 -22.74
C THR A 120 -47.32 -6.96 -22.93
N ASN A 121 -46.40 -6.70 -22.01
CA ASN A 121 -45.53 -5.54 -22.01
C ASN A 121 -44.05 -5.87 -21.70
N LEU A 122 -43.69 -7.14 -21.50
CA LEU A 122 -42.31 -7.59 -21.28
C LEU A 122 -41.96 -8.72 -22.25
N ALA A 123 -40.86 -8.55 -22.98
CA ALA A 123 -40.25 -9.56 -23.83
C ALA A 123 -38.85 -9.93 -23.32
N PHE A 124 -38.41 -11.16 -23.62
CA PHE A 124 -37.09 -11.65 -23.29
C PHE A 124 -36.27 -11.92 -24.55
N PHE A 125 -34.98 -11.57 -24.51
CA PHE A 125 -34.04 -11.92 -25.57
C PHE A 125 -32.83 -12.69 -25.02
N THR A 126 -32.36 -13.66 -25.78
CA THR A 126 -31.15 -14.44 -25.48
C THR A 126 -30.44 -14.86 -26.78
N TYR A 127 -29.30 -15.54 -26.69
CA TYR A 127 -28.63 -16.12 -27.86
C TYR A 127 -27.97 -17.46 -27.51
N ASN A 128 -27.49 -18.13 -28.55
CA ASN A 128 -26.83 -19.43 -28.46
C ASN A 128 -25.37 -19.31 -28.05
N ILE A 129 -25.12 -18.95 -26.79
CA ILE A 129 -23.75 -18.91 -26.27
C ILE A 129 -23.08 -20.30 -26.26
N GLY A 130 -23.89 -21.36 -26.10
CA GLY A 130 -23.40 -22.74 -26.13
C GLY A 130 -22.77 -23.12 -27.48
N VAL A 131 -23.39 -22.72 -28.61
CA VAL A 131 -22.79 -22.97 -29.93
C VAL A 131 -21.54 -22.13 -30.16
N CYS A 132 -21.49 -20.89 -29.65
CA CYS A 132 -20.29 -20.06 -29.72
C CYS A 132 -19.10 -20.75 -29.05
N GLN A 133 -19.28 -21.15 -27.79
CA GLN A 133 -18.22 -21.80 -27.00
C GLN A 133 -17.84 -23.16 -27.59
N TYR A 134 -18.81 -23.93 -28.08
CA TYR A 134 -18.55 -25.18 -28.81
C TYR A 134 -17.70 -24.97 -30.07
N ILE A 135 -18.01 -23.97 -30.91
CA ILE A 135 -17.25 -23.70 -32.13
C ILE A 135 -15.83 -23.22 -31.80
N ILE A 136 -15.68 -22.37 -30.78
CA ILE A 136 -14.35 -21.97 -30.28
C ILE A 136 -13.55 -23.19 -29.81
N GLY A 137 -14.19 -24.10 -29.07
CA GLY A 137 -13.58 -25.35 -28.64
C GLY A 137 -13.18 -26.24 -29.80
N TYR A 138 -14.05 -26.40 -30.80
CA TYR A 138 -13.78 -27.17 -32.01
C TYR A 138 -12.59 -26.60 -32.78
N PHE A 139 -12.53 -25.28 -32.95
CA PHE A 139 -11.34 -24.59 -33.49
C PHE A 139 -10.09 -24.86 -32.65
N ALA A 140 -10.16 -24.71 -31.32
CA ALA A 140 -9.03 -24.93 -30.44
C ALA A 140 -8.51 -26.38 -30.51
N GLY A 141 -9.40 -27.38 -30.61
CA GLY A 141 -9.02 -28.79 -30.78
C GLY A 141 -8.36 -29.08 -32.13
N LEU A 142 -8.70 -28.33 -33.19
CA LEU A 142 -8.06 -28.45 -34.50
C LEU A 142 -6.67 -27.80 -34.57
N VAL A 143 -6.45 -26.73 -33.79
CA VAL A 143 -5.23 -25.89 -33.87
C VAL A 143 -4.20 -26.22 -32.78
N SER A 144 -4.64 -26.75 -31.63
CA SER A 144 -3.75 -27.10 -30.51
C SER A 144 -2.78 -28.22 -30.89
N ASN A 145 -1.49 -27.99 -30.66
CA ASN A 145 -0.42 -28.97 -30.84
C ASN A 145 -0.22 -29.81 -29.58
N THR A 146 -0.42 -29.22 -28.39
CA THR A 146 -0.27 -29.92 -27.11
C THR A 146 -1.51 -30.71 -26.72
N SER A 147 -2.63 -30.50 -27.42
CA SER A 147 -3.96 -30.96 -27.00
C SER A 147 -4.38 -30.41 -25.63
N MET A 148 -3.70 -29.39 -25.10
CA MET A 148 -4.03 -28.75 -23.82
C MET A 148 -4.57 -27.34 -24.09
N ILE A 149 -5.82 -27.12 -23.70
CA ILE A 149 -6.54 -25.87 -23.94
C ILE A 149 -6.84 -25.21 -22.59
N GLY A 150 -6.51 -23.94 -22.44
CA GLY A 150 -6.83 -23.14 -21.27
C GLY A 150 -8.21 -22.50 -21.39
N TYR A 151 -8.93 -22.40 -20.27
CA TYR A 151 -10.20 -21.69 -20.18
C TYR A 151 -10.28 -20.85 -18.90
N VAL A 152 -10.65 -19.58 -19.00
CA VAL A 152 -10.81 -18.69 -17.84
C VAL A 152 -12.25 -18.17 -17.79
N ALA A 153 -12.92 -18.33 -16.66
CA ALA A 153 -14.32 -17.91 -16.51
C ALA A 153 -14.59 -17.21 -15.18
N PRO A 154 -15.68 -16.44 -15.05
CA PRO A 154 -16.15 -15.93 -13.75
C PRO A 154 -16.44 -17.05 -12.76
N GLY A 155 -17.11 -18.12 -13.22
CA GLY A 155 -17.47 -19.26 -12.39
C GLY A 155 -18.70 -19.03 -11.48
N ALA A 156 -19.13 -20.08 -10.79
CA ALA A 156 -20.29 -20.03 -9.90
C ALA A 156 -20.01 -19.11 -8.68
N PRO A 157 -21.00 -18.35 -8.20
CA PRO A 157 -22.42 -18.37 -8.58
C PRO A 157 -22.77 -17.46 -9.77
N LEU A 158 -21.82 -16.71 -10.34
CA LEU A 158 -22.09 -15.78 -11.45
C LEU A 158 -22.48 -16.55 -12.72
N VAL A 159 -21.69 -17.57 -13.08
CA VAL A 159 -21.91 -18.41 -14.26
C VAL A 159 -21.57 -19.86 -13.93
N ASN A 160 -22.55 -20.73 -14.14
CA ASN A 160 -22.37 -22.18 -14.09
C ASN A 160 -21.40 -22.68 -15.18
N ASN A 161 -20.87 -23.89 -15.05
CA ASN A 161 -19.81 -24.44 -15.91
C ASN A 161 -20.23 -24.75 -17.38
N TYR A 162 -21.46 -24.42 -17.80
CA TYR A 162 -21.99 -24.74 -19.12
C TYR A 162 -21.16 -24.21 -20.30
N ASN A 163 -20.55 -23.03 -20.17
CA ASN A 163 -19.68 -22.48 -21.22
C ASN A 163 -18.37 -23.28 -21.36
N ALA A 164 -17.71 -23.57 -20.24
CA ALA A 164 -16.49 -24.39 -20.21
C ALA A 164 -16.77 -25.80 -20.75
N ASN A 165 -17.90 -26.38 -20.37
CA ASN A 165 -18.38 -27.68 -20.82
C ASN A 165 -18.68 -27.70 -22.33
N ALA A 166 -19.34 -26.67 -22.86
CA ALA A 166 -19.59 -26.57 -24.31
C ALA A 166 -18.29 -26.48 -25.12
N LEU A 167 -17.32 -25.70 -24.64
CA LEU A 167 -15.99 -25.60 -25.23
C LEU A 167 -15.25 -26.95 -25.19
N PHE A 168 -15.29 -27.66 -24.06
CA PHE A 168 -14.70 -28.99 -23.94
C PHE A 168 -15.29 -29.99 -24.94
N VAL A 169 -16.60 -30.01 -25.12
CA VAL A 169 -17.27 -30.88 -26.11
C VAL A 169 -16.80 -30.56 -27.53
N GLY A 170 -16.67 -29.28 -27.88
CA GLY A 170 -16.12 -28.85 -29.16
C GLY A 170 -14.70 -29.35 -29.38
N ALA A 171 -13.83 -29.15 -28.38
CA ALA A 171 -12.44 -29.57 -28.44
C ALA A 171 -12.30 -31.08 -28.64
N ARG A 172 -13.04 -31.89 -27.85
CA ARG A 172 -13.05 -33.36 -27.99
C ARG A 172 -13.61 -33.83 -29.32
N MET A 173 -14.57 -33.11 -29.88
CA MET A 173 -15.14 -33.44 -31.19
C MET A 173 -14.13 -33.22 -32.34
N ALA A 174 -13.25 -32.22 -32.23
CA ALA A 174 -12.14 -32.03 -33.17
C ALA A 174 -10.98 -32.99 -32.90
N ASN A 175 -10.61 -33.18 -31.64
CA ASN A 175 -9.50 -34.00 -31.20
C ASN A 175 -9.86 -34.73 -29.90
N ASN A 176 -10.04 -36.05 -29.98
CA ASN A 176 -10.45 -36.86 -28.85
C ASN A 176 -9.43 -36.91 -27.70
N ASN A 177 -8.21 -36.38 -27.86
CA ASN A 177 -7.21 -36.29 -26.79
C ASN A 177 -7.20 -34.93 -26.06
N SER A 178 -8.04 -33.96 -26.47
CA SER A 178 -8.03 -32.61 -25.90
C SER A 178 -8.38 -32.56 -24.42
N VAL A 179 -7.54 -31.93 -23.61
CA VAL A 179 -7.78 -31.67 -22.18
C VAL A 179 -7.99 -30.17 -21.99
N VAL A 180 -9.08 -29.80 -21.31
CA VAL A 180 -9.36 -28.40 -20.97
C VAL A 180 -8.99 -28.16 -19.52
N HIS A 181 -8.07 -27.22 -19.29
CA HIS A 181 -7.67 -26.73 -17.98
C HIS A 181 -8.40 -25.42 -17.70
N THR A 182 -9.14 -25.35 -16.60
CA THR A 182 -10.00 -24.19 -16.31
C THR A 182 -9.78 -23.59 -14.94
N TYR A 183 -9.73 -22.26 -14.88
CA TYR A 183 -9.75 -21.45 -13.66
C TYR A 183 -10.98 -20.56 -13.62
N ASN A 184 -11.50 -20.35 -12.41
CA ASN A 184 -12.53 -19.36 -12.16
C ASN A 184 -11.93 -18.09 -11.53
N THR A 185 -12.45 -16.91 -11.88
CA THR A 185 -11.98 -15.61 -11.35
C THR A 185 -12.88 -15.06 -10.24
N GLY A 186 -14.14 -15.52 -10.15
CA GLY A 186 -15.12 -15.02 -9.18
C GLY A 186 -15.68 -13.64 -9.52
N THR A 187 -15.37 -13.10 -10.70
CA THR A 187 -15.76 -11.77 -11.16
C THR A 187 -15.80 -11.75 -12.69
N TRP A 188 -16.61 -10.86 -13.26
CA TRP A 188 -16.69 -10.59 -14.71
C TRP A 188 -15.55 -9.71 -15.23
N LEU A 189 -14.97 -8.90 -14.34
CA LEU A 189 -13.96 -7.91 -14.68
C LEU A 189 -13.02 -7.66 -13.49
N ASP A 190 -11.88 -8.35 -13.51
CA ASP A 190 -10.68 -8.01 -12.73
C ASP A 190 -9.46 -8.46 -13.55
N GLN A 191 -8.71 -7.48 -14.04
CA GLN A 191 -7.58 -7.73 -14.94
C GLN A 191 -6.43 -8.44 -14.23
N ASP A 192 -6.21 -8.20 -12.94
CA ASP A 192 -5.09 -8.78 -12.21
C ASP A 192 -5.34 -10.28 -11.98
N ILE A 193 -6.56 -10.63 -11.60
CA ILE A 193 -6.99 -12.03 -11.43
C ILE A 193 -7.02 -12.76 -12.78
N SER A 194 -7.60 -12.15 -13.82
CA SER A 194 -7.74 -12.77 -15.14
C SER A 194 -6.39 -13.01 -15.82
N ARG A 195 -5.48 -12.02 -15.77
CA ARG A 195 -4.11 -12.17 -16.29
C ARG A 195 -3.31 -13.19 -15.49
N GLY A 196 -3.47 -13.24 -14.17
CA GLY A 196 -2.79 -14.21 -13.32
C GLY A 196 -3.24 -15.64 -13.61
N ALA A 197 -4.57 -15.86 -13.71
CA ALA A 197 -5.13 -17.15 -14.11
C ALA A 197 -4.66 -17.59 -15.50
N ALA A 198 -4.65 -16.66 -16.47
CA ALA A 198 -4.16 -16.92 -17.82
C ALA A 198 -2.68 -17.31 -17.84
N ASN A 199 -1.83 -16.56 -17.13
CA ASN A 199 -0.40 -16.84 -17.03
C ASN A 199 -0.13 -18.21 -16.41
N TYR A 200 -0.85 -18.58 -15.35
CA TYR A 200 -0.70 -19.90 -14.74
C TYR A 200 -1.08 -21.03 -15.71
N LEU A 201 -2.18 -20.89 -16.44
CA LEU A 201 -2.57 -21.87 -17.46
C LEU A 201 -1.50 -21.99 -18.56
N LEU A 202 -0.96 -20.85 -19.01
CA LEU A 202 0.14 -20.83 -19.98
C LEU A 202 1.43 -21.45 -19.43
N ASP A 203 1.72 -21.32 -18.13
CA ASP A 203 2.84 -21.98 -17.45
C ASP A 203 2.68 -23.50 -17.37
N LEU A 204 1.44 -24.01 -17.29
CA LEU A 204 1.14 -25.45 -17.39
C LEU A 204 1.39 -26.01 -18.81
N GLY A 205 1.59 -25.13 -19.80
CA GLY A 205 1.89 -25.52 -21.18
C GLY A 205 0.67 -25.57 -22.10
N VAL A 206 -0.48 -25.01 -21.71
CA VAL A 206 -1.58 -24.82 -22.67
C VAL A 206 -1.10 -23.93 -23.82
N ASP A 207 -1.48 -24.26 -25.06
CA ASP A 207 -1.03 -23.52 -26.24
C ASP A 207 -2.12 -22.67 -26.91
N LEU A 208 -3.36 -22.83 -26.47
CA LEU A 208 -4.51 -21.98 -26.77
C LEU A 208 -5.25 -21.66 -25.48
N ILE A 209 -5.71 -20.42 -25.33
CA ILE A 209 -6.55 -19.99 -24.22
C ILE A 209 -7.82 -19.34 -24.75
N SER A 210 -8.94 -19.67 -24.13
CA SER A 210 -10.25 -19.05 -24.34
C SER A 210 -10.78 -18.55 -23.00
N ASN A 211 -11.81 -17.72 -23.01
CA ASN A 211 -12.42 -17.21 -21.79
C ASN A 211 -13.89 -16.84 -21.96
N ASN A 212 -14.49 -16.39 -20.86
CA ASN A 212 -15.82 -15.76 -20.84
C ASN A 212 -15.82 -14.55 -19.87
N GLN A 213 -14.75 -13.76 -19.92
CA GLN A 213 -14.64 -12.46 -19.24
C GLN A 213 -15.24 -11.36 -20.12
N ASP A 214 -15.48 -10.19 -19.53
CA ASP A 214 -16.03 -9.05 -20.26
C ASP A 214 -14.98 -8.31 -21.10
N ASP A 215 -13.69 -8.49 -20.80
CA ASP A 215 -12.57 -7.84 -21.48
C ASP A 215 -11.62 -8.82 -22.19
N MET A 216 -10.57 -8.28 -22.81
CA MET A 216 -9.58 -9.04 -23.58
C MET A 216 -8.33 -9.39 -22.75
N SER A 217 -8.39 -9.31 -21.42
CA SER A 217 -7.21 -9.44 -20.56
C SER A 217 -6.55 -10.82 -20.63
N VAL A 218 -7.33 -11.86 -20.86
CA VAL A 218 -6.85 -13.25 -20.97
C VAL A 218 -6.14 -13.48 -22.30
N GLU A 219 -6.71 -13.00 -23.40
CA GLU A 219 -6.16 -13.09 -24.75
C GLU A 219 -4.83 -12.35 -24.83
N VAL A 220 -4.75 -11.15 -24.23
CA VAL A 220 -3.51 -10.36 -24.20
C VAL A 220 -2.33 -11.14 -23.60
N GLU A 221 -2.53 -11.94 -22.54
CA GLU A 221 -1.45 -12.73 -21.95
C GLU A 221 -1.01 -13.90 -22.85
N ALA A 222 -1.93 -14.53 -23.57
CA ALA A 222 -1.56 -15.51 -24.58
C ALA A 222 -0.76 -14.88 -25.72
N ILE A 223 -1.19 -13.72 -26.22
CA ILE A 223 -0.52 -12.99 -27.30
C ILE A 223 0.90 -12.59 -26.89
N LYS A 224 1.10 -12.09 -25.66
CA LYS A 224 2.43 -11.77 -25.12
C LYS A 224 3.38 -12.97 -25.12
N ARG A 225 2.85 -14.19 -24.98
CA ARG A 225 3.62 -15.44 -25.04
C ARG A 225 3.70 -16.05 -26.45
N GLY A 226 3.32 -15.31 -27.48
CA GLY A 226 3.31 -15.75 -28.87
C GLY A 226 2.29 -16.85 -29.16
N LYS A 227 1.24 -16.96 -28.35
CA LYS A 227 0.10 -17.87 -28.57
C LYS A 227 -1.08 -17.13 -29.19
N LEU A 228 -2.02 -17.87 -29.77
CA LEU A 228 -3.24 -17.30 -30.33
C LEU A 228 -4.25 -16.99 -29.23
N GLY A 229 -4.82 -15.78 -29.26
CA GLY A 229 -6.04 -15.43 -28.53
C GLY A 229 -7.29 -15.89 -29.29
N LEU A 230 -8.41 -16.03 -28.58
CA LEU A 230 -9.70 -16.46 -29.12
C LEU A 230 -10.78 -15.47 -28.69
N GLY A 231 -11.47 -14.86 -29.67
CA GLY A 231 -12.45 -13.82 -29.39
C GLY A 231 -13.80 -14.37 -28.95
N THR A 232 -14.16 -14.16 -27.68
CA THR A 232 -15.31 -14.81 -27.04
C THR A 232 -16.39 -13.88 -26.49
N ASN A 233 -16.21 -12.57 -26.60
CA ASN A 233 -17.11 -11.56 -26.02
C ASN A 233 -18.09 -10.93 -27.03
N GLY A 234 -18.13 -11.45 -28.27
CA GLY A 234 -19.04 -11.00 -29.33
C GLY A 234 -18.52 -9.82 -30.16
N PHE A 235 -17.38 -9.23 -29.81
CA PHE A 235 -16.70 -8.20 -30.59
C PHE A 235 -15.66 -8.83 -31.54
N PRO A 236 -15.46 -8.29 -32.76
CA PRO A 236 -14.38 -8.72 -33.67
C PRO A 236 -13.00 -8.30 -33.13
N GLN A 237 -12.47 -9.05 -32.17
CA GLN A 237 -11.19 -8.75 -31.49
C GLN A 237 -9.99 -8.70 -32.45
N GLU A 238 -10.07 -9.36 -33.60
CA GLU A 238 -9.08 -9.27 -34.68
C GLU A 238 -8.89 -7.84 -35.21
N ASN A 239 -9.87 -6.95 -35.02
CA ASN A 239 -9.73 -5.54 -35.39
C ASN A 239 -8.76 -4.77 -34.47
N VAL A 240 -8.51 -5.30 -33.26
CA VAL A 240 -7.61 -4.69 -32.27
C VAL A 240 -6.25 -5.36 -32.28
N TYR A 241 -6.21 -6.70 -32.30
CA TYR A 241 -4.98 -7.49 -32.17
C TYR A 241 -4.54 -8.20 -33.46
N GLY A 242 -5.22 -7.97 -34.58
CA GLY A 242 -4.82 -8.50 -35.89
C GLY A 242 -4.76 -10.02 -35.92
N GLU A 243 -3.68 -10.54 -36.47
CA GLU A 243 -3.41 -11.96 -36.67
C GLU A 243 -3.20 -12.76 -35.38
N HIS A 244 -3.04 -12.09 -34.25
CA HIS A 244 -2.85 -12.75 -32.98
C HIS A 244 -4.15 -13.33 -32.42
N ILE A 245 -5.30 -13.00 -33.00
CA ILE A 245 -6.61 -13.60 -32.69
C ILE A 245 -6.94 -14.66 -33.75
N GLY A 246 -7.05 -15.92 -33.34
CA GLY A 246 -7.32 -17.04 -34.25
C GLY A 246 -8.67 -16.91 -34.96
N MET A 247 -9.72 -16.67 -34.17
CA MET A 247 -11.07 -16.35 -34.64
C MET A 247 -11.86 -15.66 -33.52
N SER A 248 -12.91 -14.95 -33.90
CA SER A 248 -13.92 -14.39 -33.00
C SER A 248 -15.30 -14.86 -33.43
N PHE A 249 -16.26 -14.95 -32.52
CA PHE A 249 -17.67 -14.87 -32.91
C PHE A 249 -18.18 -13.44 -32.71
N ILE A 250 -19.03 -12.99 -33.62
CA ILE A 250 -19.58 -11.64 -33.65
C ILE A 250 -21.08 -11.72 -33.39
N THR A 251 -21.59 -10.83 -32.53
CA THR A 251 -23.04 -10.72 -32.23
C THR A 251 -23.64 -9.50 -32.91
N ASP A 252 -24.86 -9.60 -33.43
CA ASP A 252 -25.58 -8.45 -34.02
C ASP A 252 -26.96 -8.27 -33.39
N TRP A 253 -27.04 -7.35 -32.41
CA TRP A 253 -28.28 -7.08 -31.68
C TRP A 253 -29.25 -6.15 -32.41
N SER A 254 -28.86 -5.62 -33.59
CA SER A 254 -29.65 -4.60 -34.29
C SER A 254 -31.05 -5.09 -34.63
N HIS A 255 -31.20 -6.34 -35.08
CA HIS A 255 -32.50 -6.92 -35.39
C HIS A 255 -33.44 -6.97 -34.17
N VAL A 256 -32.89 -7.29 -32.99
CA VAL A 256 -33.66 -7.33 -31.74
C VAL A 256 -34.16 -5.92 -31.40
N PHE A 257 -33.29 -4.93 -31.48
CA PHE A 257 -33.64 -3.54 -31.16
C PHE A 257 -34.56 -2.89 -32.19
N ILE A 258 -34.43 -3.23 -33.48
CA ILE A 258 -35.37 -2.81 -34.53
C ILE A 258 -36.76 -3.37 -34.26
N ASN A 259 -36.87 -4.67 -33.95
CA ASN A 259 -38.16 -5.30 -33.62
C ASN A 259 -38.79 -4.68 -32.36
N PHE A 260 -37.98 -4.45 -31.32
CA PHE A 260 -38.43 -3.77 -30.11
C PHE A 260 -38.92 -2.35 -30.39
N THR A 261 -38.17 -1.60 -31.18
CA THR A 261 -38.54 -0.22 -31.57
C THR A 261 -39.87 -0.20 -32.33
N ASN A 262 -40.08 -1.15 -33.24
CA ASN A 262 -41.36 -1.30 -33.95
C ASN A 262 -42.53 -1.64 -33.02
N TRP A 263 -42.29 -2.43 -31.96
CA TRP A 263 -43.32 -2.74 -30.98
C TRP A 263 -43.71 -1.54 -30.13
N VAL A 264 -42.72 -0.75 -29.69
CA VAL A 264 -42.97 0.50 -28.96
C VAL A 264 -43.73 1.49 -29.86
N ARG A 265 -43.37 1.58 -31.15
CA ARG A 265 -43.97 2.52 -32.10
C ARG A 265 -45.40 2.15 -32.52
N ASN A 266 -45.65 0.88 -32.85
CA ASN A 266 -46.88 0.46 -33.55
C ASN A 266 -47.85 -0.33 -32.67
N GLU A 267 -47.55 -0.55 -31.38
CA GLU A 267 -48.34 -1.36 -30.43
C GLU A 267 -48.72 -2.77 -30.92
N THR A 268 -47.93 -3.34 -31.84
CA THR A 268 -48.24 -4.62 -32.46
C THR A 268 -47.98 -5.80 -31.51
N LYS A 269 -48.83 -6.83 -31.57
CA LYS A 269 -48.69 -8.05 -30.76
C LYS A 269 -47.59 -8.93 -31.38
N ASN A 270 -46.34 -8.73 -30.98
CA ASN A 270 -45.22 -9.51 -31.52
C ASN A 270 -45.05 -10.86 -30.79
N SER A 271 -44.96 -11.94 -31.57
CA SER A 271 -44.40 -13.20 -31.11
C SER A 271 -42.87 -13.08 -31.14
N TYR A 272 -42.28 -12.47 -30.11
CA TYR A 272 -40.83 -12.43 -29.97
C TYR A 272 -40.30 -13.86 -29.79
N LYS A 273 -39.66 -14.39 -30.83
CA LYS A 273 -38.70 -15.49 -30.72
C LYS A 273 -37.31 -14.86 -30.77
N ASP A 274 -36.96 -14.06 -29.76
CA ASP A 274 -35.67 -13.37 -29.71
C ASP A 274 -34.59 -14.30 -29.17
N TYR A 275 -34.28 -15.30 -29.99
CA TYR A 275 -33.21 -16.24 -29.77
C TYR A 275 -32.17 -16.07 -30.89
N GLY A 276 -31.06 -15.40 -30.59
CA GLY A 276 -29.97 -15.18 -31.55
C GLY A 276 -29.19 -16.46 -31.84
N ASP A 277 -28.99 -16.78 -33.11
CA ASP A 277 -28.21 -17.94 -33.55
C ASP A 277 -27.51 -17.66 -34.89
N PHE A 278 -26.79 -18.63 -35.44
CA PHE A 278 -26.19 -18.52 -36.77
C PHE A 278 -27.24 -18.57 -37.90
N ASP A 279 -28.36 -19.28 -37.70
CA ASP A 279 -29.40 -19.46 -38.72
C ASP A 279 -30.20 -18.19 -39.05
N ASN A 280 -30.23 -17.23 -38.12
CA ASN A 280 -30.92 -15.96 -38.23
C ASN A 280 -29.97 -14.76 -38.39
N ASN A 281 -28.69 -15.02 -38.73
CA ASN A 281 -27.64 -14.02 -38.92
C ASN A 281 -27.32 -13.16 -37.69
N PHE A 282 -27.79 -13.55 -36.49
CA PHE A 282 -27.42 -12.87 -35.25
C PHE A 282 -25.97 -13.18 -34.86
N LEU A 283 -25.56 -14.44 -35.00
CA LEU A 283 -24.18 -14.88 -34.82
C LEU A 283 -23.46 -14.96 -36.16
N LYS A 284 -22.23 -14.47 -36.20
CA LYS A 284 -21.33 -14.57 -37.37
C LYS A 284 -19.94 -14.97 -36.92
N LEU A 285 -19.21 -15.66 -37.78
CA LEU A 285 -17.77 -15.83 -37.58
C LEU A 285 -17.06 -14.54 -37.99
N GLY A 286 -16.10 -14.11 -37.17
CA GLY A 286 -15.16 -13.06 -37.51
C GLY A 286 -14.15 -13.52 -38.56
N LYS A 287 -13.21 -12.64 -38.89
CA LYS A 287 -12.14 -13.01 -39.82
C LYS A 287 -11.17 -13.94 -39.09
N PHE A 288 -10.86 -15.07 -39.73
CA PHE A 288 -9.78 -15.92 -39.25
C PHE A 288 -8.43 -15.23 -39.41
N SER A 289 -7.53 -15.45 -38.46
CA SER A 289 -6.13 -15.04 -38.62
C SER A 289 -5.49 -15.70 -39.86
N PHE A 290 -4.58 -14.98 -40.51
CA PHE A 290 -3.84 -15.52 -41.64
C PHE A 290 -2.92 -16.68 -41.26
N VAL A 291 -2.58 -16.82 -39.96
CA VAL A 291 -1.76 -17.95 -39.47
C VAL A 291 -2.58 -19.25 -39.34
N VAL A 292 -3.91 -19.17 -39.42
CA VAL A 292 -4.79 -20.32 -39.45
C VAL A 292 -4.80 -20.92 -40.86
N SER A 293 -4.55 -22.23 -40.97
CA SER A 293 -4.57 -22.92 -42.26
C SER A 293 -5.96 -22.95 -42.88
N ASP A 294 -6.04 -22.97 -44.21
CA ASP A 294 -7.32 -22.97 -44.91
C ASP A 294 -8.13 -24.25 -44.65
N ASP A 295 -7.48 -25.39 -44.41
CA ASP A 295 -8.15 -26.64 -43.98
C ASP A 295 -8.93 -26.45 -42.67
N VAL A 296 -8.31 -25.78 -41.68
CA VAL A 296 -8.97 -25.48 -40.40
C VAL A 296 -10.15 -24.53 -40.61
N LYS A 297 -9.99 -23.47 -41.40
CA LYS A 297 -11.07 -22.51 -41.71
C LYS A 297 -12.26 -23.24 -42.33
N THR A 298 -12.02 -24.04 -43.38
CA THR A 298 -13.07 -24.80 -44.06
C THR A 298 -13.76 -25.80 -43.13
N LYS A 299 -13.03 -26.48 -42.24
CA LYS A 299 -13.62 -27.39 -41.25
C LYS A 299 -14.55 -26.67 -40.27
N VAL A 300 -14.17 -25.49 -39.79
CA VAL A 300 -14.99 -24.69 -38.87
C VAL A 300 -16.22 -24.14 -39.58
N GLU A 301 -16.08 -23.61 -40.79
CA GLU A 301 -17.20 -23.12 -41.61
C GLU A 301 -18.20 -24.23 -41.94
N ASN A 302 -17.70 -25.42 -42.32
CA ASN A 302 -18.54 -26.59 -42.56
C ASN A 302 -19.26 -27.06 -41.30
N GLU A 303 -18.61 -26.98 -40.13
CA GLU A 303 -19.26 -27.33 -38.87
C GLU A 303 -20.36 -26.34 -38.51
N VAL A 304 -20.14 -25.03 -38.69
CA VAL A 304 -21.22 -24.02 -38.53
C VAL A 304 -22.36 -24.29 -39.50
N ALA A 305 -22.06 -24.53 -40.78
CA ALA A 305 -23.07 -24.87 -41.79
C ALA A 305 -23.88 -26.12 -41.39
N ARG A 306 -23.21 -27.16 -40.86
CA ARG A 306 -23.87 -28.35 -40.34
C ARG A 306 -24.81 -28.03 -39.19
N LEU A 307 -24.36 -27.23 -38.22
CA LEU A 307 -25.16 -26.87 -37.03
C LEU A 307 -26.40 -26.04 -37.38
N ILE A 308 -26.35 -25.22 -38.43
CA ILE A 308 -27.52 -24.50 -38.97
C ILE A 308 -28.59 -25.47 -39.50
N THR A 309 -28.18 -26.58 -40.11
CA THR A 309 -29.13 -27.55 -40.71
C THR A 309 -29.79 -28.49 -39.70
N ILE A 310 -29.17 -28.72 -38.55
CA ILE A 310 -29.69 -29.65 -37.54
C ILE A 310 -30.49 -28.92 -36.46
N PRO A 311 -31.57 -29.53 -35.94
CA PRO A 311 -32.32 -28.95 -34.83
C PRO A 311 -31.40 -28.69 -33.63
N ARG A 312 -31.55 -27.53 -32.99
CA ARG A 312 -30.74 -27.14 -31.83
C ARG A 312 -30.72 -28.18 -30.72
N ALA A 313 -31.86 -28.83 -30.44
CA ALA A 313 -31.95 -29.90 -29.44
C ALA A 313 -31.05 -31.12 -29.75
N LYS A 314 -30.44 -31.20 -30.94
CA LYS A 314 -29.47 -32.21 -31.36
C LYS A 314 -28.04 -31.68 -31.48
N HIS A 315 -27.78 -30.41 -31.12
CA HIS A 315 -26.44 -29.84 -31.16
C HIS A 315 -25.51 -30.59 -30.19
N PRO A 316 -24.23 -30.82 -30.53
CA PRO A 316 -23.33 -31.65 -29.70
C PRO A 316 -23.15 -31.15 -28.27
N TYR A 317 -23.14 -29.83 -28.05
CA TYR A 317 -23.04 -29.25 -26.70
C TYR A 317 -24.27 -29.55 -25.81
N LEU A 318 -25.42 -29.92 -26.40
CA LEU A 318 -26.62 -30.41 -25.69
C LEU A 318 -26.73 -31.93 -25.71
N CYS A 319 -26.23 -32.60 -26.75
CA CYS A 319 -26.32 -34.04 -26.96
C CYS A 319 -24.94 -34.68 -27.02
N ASN A 320 -24.42 -35.08 -25.85
CA ASN A 320 -23.12 -35.72 -25.71
C ASN A 320 -23.14 -36.76 -24.58
N GLU A 321 -22.16 -37.66 -24.58
CA GLU A 321 -22.09 -38.76 -23.63
C GLU A 321 -21.80 -38.31 -22.18
N TYR A 322 -21.12 -37.17 -22.00
CA TYR A 322 -20.75 -36.63 -20.70
C TYR A 322 -21.96 -36.24 -19.83
N ASN A 323 -23.09 -35.90 -20.47
CA ASN A 323 -24.32 -35.54 -19.78
C ASN A 323 -24.84 -36.61 -18.80
N LYS A 324 -24.60 -37.90 -19.08
CA LYS A 324 -25.08 -39.00 -18.22
C LYS A 324 -24.39 -39.05 -16.87
N ALA A 325 -23.15 -38.59 -16.79
CA ALA A 325 -22.42 -38.53 -15.52
C ALA A 325 -23.05 -37.53 -14.55
N ILE A 326 -23.58 -36.42 -15.08
CA ILE A 326 -24.23 -35.35 -14.28
C ILE A 326 -25.73 -35.60 -14.10
N PHE A 327 -26.40 -36.17 -15.10
CA PHE A 327 -27.82 -36.51 -15.07
C PHE A 327 -28.03 -38.03 -15.25
N PRO A 328 -27.92 -38.84 -14.18
CA PRO A 328 -28.00 -40.30 -14.29
C PRO A 328 -29.33 -40.84 -14.84
N ASN A 329 -30.43 -40.10 -14.63
CA ASN A 329 -31.78 -40.49 -15.06
C ASN A 329 -32.14 -40.02 -16.49
N LEU A 330 -31.17 -39.54 -17.27
CA LEU A 330 -31.41 -39.02 -18.62
C LEU A 330 -31.77 -40.16 -19.59
N THR A 331 -32.88 -40.00 -20.32
CA THR A 331 -33.25 -40.92 -21.42
C THR A 331 -32.50 -40.52 -22.69
N GLY A 332 -31.38 -41.18 -22.95
CA GLY A 332 -30.45 -40.81 -24.03
C GLY A 332 -29.30 -39.93 -23.54
N ASN A 333 -28.73 -39.12 -24.43
CA ASN A 333 -27.54 -38.30 -24.15
C ASN A 333 -27.84 -36.78 -24.26
N CYS A 334 -29.10 -36.40 -24.51
CA CYS A 334 -29.49 -35.03 -24.81
C CYS A 334 -30.15 -34.36 -23.61
N ILE A 335 -29.71 -33.14 -23.28
CA ILE A 335 -30.29 -32.33 -22.22
C ILE A 335 -31.12 -31.16 -22.77
N THR A 336 -32.04 -30.66 -21.95
CA THR A 336 -32.82 -29.45 -22.25
C THR A 336 -31.97 -28.18 -22.04
N ASN A 337 -32.39 -27.06 -22.63
CA ASN A 337 -31.74 -25.76 -22.40
C ASN A 337 -31.69 -25.36 -20.91
N GLY A 338 -32.75 -25.68 -20.15
CA GLY A 338 -32.78 -25.41 -18.70
C GLY A 338 -31.74 -26.21 -17.95
N GLN A 339 -31.59 -27.50 -18.28
CA GLN A 339 -30.55 -28.37 -17.73
C GLN A 339 -29.14 -27.91 -18.13
N PHE A 340 -28.97 -27.43 -19.37
CA PHE A 340 -27.70 -26.89 -19.86
C PHE A 340 -27.23 -25.71 -19.00
N PHE A 341 -28.07 -24.70 -18.80
CA PHE A 341 -27.70 -23.56 -17.94
C PHE A 341 -27.54 -23.94 -16.45
N GLY A 342 -28.09 -25.09 -16.04
CA GLY A 342 -27.94 -25.66 -14.70
C GLY A 342 -26.67 -26.51 -14.49
N LEU A 343 -25.81 -26.68 -15.50
CA LEU A 343 -24.57 -27.47 -15.38
C LEU A 343 -23.54 -26.76 -14.49
N ASP A 344 -23.50 -27.12 -13.21
CA ASP A 344 -22.62 -26.53 -12.20
C ASP A 344 -21.29 -27.26 -12.03
N ALA A 345 -21.14 -28.48 -12.55
CA ALA A 345 -19.91 -29.27 -12.53
C ALA A 345 -19.19 -29.31 -13.90
N PRO A 346 -17.85 -29.32 -13.91
CA PRO A 346 -17.08 -29.59 -15.13
C PRO A 346 -17.30 -31.04 -15.61
N TYR A 347 -17.27 -31.28 -16.92
CA TYR A 347 -17.34 -32.62 -17.48
C TYR A 347 -16.09 -33.46 -17.14
N GLU A 348 -16.27 -34.79 -17.14
CA GLU A 348 -15.16 -35.73 -16.97
C GLU A 348 -14.12 -35.58 -18.09
N GLY A 349 -12.84 -35.48 -17.71
CA GLY A 349 -11.73 -35.19 -18.64
C GLY A 349 -11.32 -33.72 -18.72
N MET A 350 -12.03 -32.82 -18.02
CA MET A 350 -11.58 -31.47 -17.74
C MET A 350 -10.79 -31.41 -16.42
N VAL A 351 -9.85 -30.46 -16.33
CA VAL A 351 -9.07 -30.20 -15.10
C VAL A 351 -9.48 -28.85 -14.55
N TYR A 352 -10.22 -28.84 -13.43
CA TYR A 352 -10.62 -27.62 -12.75
C TYR A 352 -9.64 -27.28 -11.62
N HIS A 353 -9.03 -26.09 -11.71
CA HIS A 353 -8.00 -25.64 -10.77
C HIS A 353 -8.54 -24.74 -9.64
N GLY A 354 -9.86 -24.55 -9.56
CA GLY A 354 -10.48 -23.72 -8.53
C GLY A 354 -10.57 -22.24 -8.91
N PHE A 355 -10.58 -21.38 -7.89
CA PHE A 355 -10.56 -19.93 -8.06
C PHE A 355 -9.13 -19.41 -8.00
N TYR A 356 -8.74 -18.60 -8.97
CA TYR A 356 -7.46 -17.92 -8.95
C TYR A 356 -7.51 -16.75 -7.96
N LYS A 357 -6.46 -16.61 -7.14
CA LYS A 357 -6.26 -15.46 -6.25
C LYS A 357 -4.88 -14.91 -6.52
N VAL A 358 -4.77 -13.58 -6.62
CA VAL A 358 -3.46 -12.93 -6.76
C VAL A 358 -2.64 -13.22 -5.50
N PRO A 359 -1.42 -13.78 -5.64
CA PRO A 359 -0.58 -14.05 -4.48
C PRO A 359 -0.16 -12.74 -3.82
N LEU A 360 -0.25 -12.69 -2.49
CA LEU A 360 0.19 -11.56 -1.70
C LEU A 360 1.72 -11.58 -1.55
N VAL A 361 2.34 -10.41 -1.65
CA VAL A 361 3.80 -10.25 -1.52
C VAL A 361 4.13 -9.54 -0.22
N ASN A 362 4.98 -10.16 0.60
CA ASN A 362 5.51 -9.53 1.81
C ASN A 362 6.65 -8.58 1.44
N ILE A 363 6.47 -7.28 1.74
CA ILE A 363 7.49 -6.25 1.56
C ILE A 363 8.14 -5.97 2.90
N GLY A 364 9.31 -6.57 3.12
CA GLY A 364 10.15 -6.30 4.28
C GLY A 364 11.17 -5.17 4.06
N VAL A 365 12.04 -4.99 5.05
CA VAL A 365 13.14 -4.01 4.98
C VAL A 365 14.05 -4.29 3.77
N SER A 366 14.43 -3.24 3.05
CA SER A 366 15.29 -3.36 1.87
C SER A 366 16.65 -4.02 2.20
N LYS A 367 17.13 -4.92 1.32
CA LYS A 367 18.40 -5.63 1.50
C LYS A 367 19.60 -4.70 1.77
N PRO A 368 19.75 -3.54 1.11
CA PRO A 368 20.86 -2.62 1.40
C PRO A 368 20.83 -2.08 2.83
N VAL A 369 19.65 -1.71 3.34
CA VAL A 369 19.47 -1.22 4.72
C VAL A 369 19.79 -2.31 5.73
N LEU A 370 19.26 -3.53 5.50
CA LEU A 370 19.56 -4.70 6.33
C LEU A 370 21.07 -4.96 6.41
N MET A 371 21.76 -4.99 5.28
CA MET A 371 23.21 -5.23 5.23
C MET A 371 23.99 -4.09 5.90
N GLY A 372 23.67 -2.83 5.60
CA GLY A 372 24.38 -1.66 6.12
C GLY A 372 24.33 -1.56 7.64
N ILE A 373 23.14 -1.72 8.24
CA ILE A 373 22.96 -1.66 9.69
C ILE A 373 23.62 -2.86 10.36
N THR A 374 23.45 -4.07 9.82
CA THR A 374 24.02 -5.29 10.41
C THR A 374 25.54 -5.27 10.43
N ILE A 375 26.18 -4.86 9.33
CA ILE A 375 27.65 -4.77 9.24
C ILE A 375 28.18 -3.71 10.21
N THR A 376 27.57 -2.51 10.22
CA THR A 376 28.00 -1.41 11.08
C THR A 376 27.88 -1.76 12.56
N ALA A 377 26.74 -2.29 12.99
CA ALA A 377 26.52 -2.73 14.36
C ALA A 377 27.45 -3.88 14.75
N GLY A 378 27.69 -4.84 13.85
CA GLY A 378 28.62 -5.96 14.07
C GLY A 378 30.06 -5.52 14.34
N VAL A 379 30.56 -4.55 13.57
CA VAL A 379 31.89 -3.95 13.78
C VAL A 379 31.97 -3.24 15.14
N LEU A 380 30.93 -2.50 15.52
CA LEU A 380 30.87 -1.78 16.80
C LEU A 380 30.75 -2.72 18.01
N ILE A 381 30.07 -3.85 17.86
CA ILE A 381 30.03 -4.92 18.88
C ILE A 381 31.43 -5.50 19.06
N PHE A 382 32.16 -5.79 17.97
CA PHE A 382 33.52 -6.29 18.03
C PHE A 382 34.45 -5.32 18.78
N PHE A 383 34.40 -4.02 18.47
CA PHE A 383 35.17 -3.01 19.22
C PHE A 383 34.73 -2.91 20.68
N SER A 384 33.44 -3.01 20.97
CA SER A 384 32.92 -3.01 22.35
C SER A 384 33.43 -4.20 23.16
N LEU A 385 33.54 -5.38 22.55
CA LEU A 385 34.12 -6.57 23.20
C LEU A 385 35.61 -6.40 23.50
N ILE A 386 36.38 -5.80 22.57
CA ILE A 386 37.79 -5.44 22.81
C ILE A 386 37.90 -4.45 23.97
N LEU A 387 37.06 -3.42 24.00
CA LEU A 387 37.03 -2.44 25.09
C LEU A 387 36.68 -3.10 26.43
N LEU A 388 35.73 -4.04 26.45
CA LEU A 388 35.38 -4.79 27.66
C LEU A 388 36.56 -5.63 28.17
N ALA A 389 37.25 -6.34 27.28
CA ALA A 389 38.44 -7.10 27.61
C ALA A 389 39.57 -6.21 28.13
N ALA A 390 39.79 -5.04 27.51
CA ALA A 390 40.78 -4.06 27.95
C ALA A 390 40.47 -3.50 29.34
N VAL A 391 39.20 -3.16 29.62
CA VAL A 391 38.76 -2.71 30.96
C VAL A 391 38.98 -3.80 32.01
N TYR A 392 38.72 -5.06 31.67
CA TYR A 392 38.98 -6.18 32.57
C TYR A 392 40.47 -6.39 32.83
N TYR A 393 41.31 -6.36 31.79
CA TYR A 393 42.75 -6.58 31.89
C TYR A 393 43.44 -5.46 32.69
N PHE A 394 43.16 -4.20 32.37
CA PHE A 394 43.76 -3.04 33.02
C PHE A 394 43.03 -2.58 34.29
N ARG A 395 42.13 -3.40 34.87
CA ARG A 395 41.28 -3.04 36.03
C ARG A 395 42.04 -2.55 37.27
N ASN A 396 43.29 -2.97 37.42
CA ASN A 396 44.14 -2.61 38.57
C ASN A 396 44.89 -1.29 38.38
N SER A 397 44.97 -0.77 37.14
CA SER A 397 45.61 0.51 36.85
C SER A 397 44.89 1.67 37.54
N HIS A 398 45.63 2.71 37.97
CA HIS A 398 45.06 3.84 38.70
C HIS A 398 43.92 4.52 37.93
N SER A 399 44.08 4.71 36.61
CA SER A 399 43.08 5.38 35.77
C SER A 399 41.76 4.61 35.60
N ILE A 400 41.79 3.27 35.57
CA ILE A 400 40.57 2.46 35.42
C ILE A 400 39.95 2.13 36.79
N ARG A 401 40.79 1.94 37.81
CA ARG A 401 40.34 1.69 39.18
C ARG A 401 39.54 2.86 39.76
N SER A 402 39.97 4.10 39.53
CA SER A 402 39.23 5.30 39.96
C SER A 402 37.86 5.43 39.26
N ALA A 403 37.77 4.99 38.00
CA ALA A 403 36.55 5.03 37.20
C ALA A 403 35.51 3.94 37.54
N SER A 404 35.78 3.10 38.55
CA SER A 404 34.93 1.96 38.95
C SER A 404 34.73 0.94 37.81
N PRO A 405 35.61 -0.07 37.71
CA PRO A 405 35.63 -1.04 36.61
C PRO A 405 34.30 -1.77 36.39
N VAL A 406 33.55 -2.05 37.47
CA VAL A 406 32.24 -2.73 37.42
C VAL A 406 31.21 -1.90 36.63
N PHE A 407 30.97 -0.65 37.04
CA PHE A 407 30.02 0.24 36.34
C PHE A 407 30.45 0.52 34.90
N THR A 408 31.75 0.67 34.69
CA THR A 408 32.32 0.88 33.36
C THR A 408 32.07 -0.34 32.45
N GLY A 409 32.23 -1.56 32.96
CA GLY A 409 31.88 -2.79 32.23
C GLY A 409 30.39 -2.91 31.94
N THR A 410 29.52 -2.53 32.90
CA THR A 410 28.05 -2.55 32.72
C THR A 410 27.60 -1.60 31.60
N ILE A 411 28.21 -0.43 31.47
CA ILE A 411 27.92 0.51 30.36
C ILE A 411 28.26 -0.12 29.01
N ILE A 412 29.39 -0.83 28.89
CA ILE A 412 29.78 -1.50 27.64
C ILE A 412 28.80 -2.64 27.30
N VAL A 413 28.35 -3.40 28.29
CA VAL A 413 27.32 -4.43 28.08
C VAL A 413 26.01 -3.80 27.59
N GLY A 414 25.61 -2.66 28.17
CA GLY A 414 24.47 -1.89 27.68
C GLY A 414 24.62 -1.45 26.22
N ALA A 415 25.81 -0.96 25.83
CA ALA A 415 26.10 -0.59 24.45
C ALA A 415 26.00 -1.79 23.48
N ILE A 416 26.52 -2.96 23.89
CA ILE A 416 26.39 -4.19 23.11
C ILE A 416 24.92 -4.56 22.92
N PHE A 417 24.09 -4.47 23.98
CA PHE A 417 22.65 -4.75 23.86
C PHE A 417 21.94 -3.79 22.91
N THR A 418 22.29 -2.51 22.93
CA THR A 418 21.72 -1.53 21.97
C THR A 418 22.13 -1.84 20.54
N TYR A 419 23.39 -2.21 20.28
CA TYR A 419 23.82 -2.63 18.93
C TYR A 419 23.15 -3.92 18.46
N VAL A 420 23.02 -4.93 19.33
CA VAL A 420 22.29 -6.17 19.02
C VAL A 420 20.80 -5.85 18.78
N GLY A 421 20.22 -4.95 19.57
CA GLY A 421 18.86 -4.45 19.39
C GLY A 421 18.64 -3.82 18.01
N ALA A 422 19.58 -3.01 17.53
CA ALA A 422 19.52 -2.41 16.19
C ALA A 422 19.56 -3.47 15.08
N ILE A 423 20.32 -4.56 15.24
CA ILE A 423 20.33 -5.68 14.29
C ILE A 423 18.98 -6.40 14.27
N ILE A 424 18.43 -6.72 15.44
CA ILE A 424 17.13 -7.41 15.54
C ILE A 424 15.97 -6.52 15.03
N TYR A 425 16.13 -5.19 15.11
CA TYR A 425 15.15 -4.24 14.60
C TYR A 425 14.97 -4.31 13.08
N VAL A 426 16.04 -4.52 12.31
CA VAL A 426 15.98 -4.61 10.84
C VAL A 426 15.70 -6.02 10.30
N MET A 427 15.73 -7.04 11.15
CA MET A 427 15.39 -8.42 10.77
C MET A 427 13.89 -8.56 10.43
N PRO A 428 13.48 -9.59 9.66
CA PRO A 428 12.07 -9.85 9.39
C PRO A 428 11.24 -9.98 10.68
N ASN A 429 10.04 -9.40 10.68
CA ASN A 429 9.17 -9.33 11.84
C ASN A 429 8.49 -10.69 12.08
N ASN A 430 8.79 -11.30 13.22
CA ASN A 430 8.06 -12.41 13.81
C ASN A 430 7.89 -12.15 15.33
N ASP A 431 7.10 -12.98 15.99
CA ASP A 431 6.81 -12.81 17.42
C ASP A 431 8.07 -12.74 18.29
N ALA A 432 9.09 -13.55 17.98
CA ALA A 432 10.33 -13.57 18.73
C ALA A 432 11.17 -12.29 18.50
N THR A 433 11.28 -11.83 17.25
CA THR A 433 12.01 -10.58 16.94
C THR A 433 11.28 -9.36 17.48
N CYS A 434 9.94 -9.34 17.43
CA CYS A 434 9.15 -8.25 18.01
C CYS A 434 9.43 -8.13 19.50
N ASN A 435 9.34 -9.23 20.25
CA ASN A 435 9.66 -9.23 21.67
C ASN A 435 11.12 -8.83 21.93
N ALA A 436 12.08 -9.42 21.21
CA ALA A 436 13.50 -9.16 21.41
C ALA A 436 13.89 -7.68 21.18
N ARG A 437 13.24 -6.97 20.24
CA ARG A 437 13.48 -5.53 19.98
C ARG A 437 13.27 -4.69 21.22
N TYR A 438 12.11 -4.82 21.85
CA TYR A 438 11.76 -4.02 23.02
C TYR A 438 12.68 -4.34 24.20
N TYR A 439 12.97 -5.63 24.45
CA TYR A 439 13.85 -6.01 25.56
C TYR A 439 15.29 -5.52 25.37
N LEU A 440 15.89 -5.75 24.20
CA LEU A 440 17.29 -5.40 23.94
C LEU A 440 17.51 -3.89 23.99
N LEU A 441 16.64 -3.11 23.34
CA LEU A 441 16.76 -1.66 23.32
C LEU A 441 16.49 -1.05 24.71
N ALA A 442 15.44 -1.50 25.40
CA ALA A 442 15.07 -0.98 26.71
C ALA A 442 16.13 -1.29 27.78
N ILE A 443 16.60 -2.54 27.85
CA ILE A 443 17.62 -2.94 28.82
C ILE A 443 18.97 -2.30 28.47
N GLY A 444 19.34 -2.23 27.19
CA GLY A 444 20.57 -1.56 26.74
C GLY A 444 20.60 -0.09 27.17
N TYR A 445 19.53 0.65 26.92
CA TYR A 445 19.40 2.05 27.35
C TYR A 445 19.45 2.20 28.88
N ALA A 446 18.71 1.36 29.62
CA ALA A 446 18.69 1.40 31.07
C ALA A 446 20.08 1.13 31.70
N LEU A 447 20.84 0.19 31.15
CA LEU A 447 22.21 -0.09 31.60
C LEU A 447 23.15 1.09 31.30
N MET A 448 23.07 1.67 30.11
CA MET A 448 23.92 2.79 29.72
C MET A 448 23.61 4.05 30.51
N VAL A 449 22.41 4.61 30.34
CA VAL A 449 22.03 5.89 30.95
C VAL A 449 21.89 5.74 32.46
N GLY A 450 21.28 4.65 32.95
CA GLY A 450 21.12 4.41 34.38
C GLY A 450 22.45 4.36 35.14
N CYS A 451 23.47 3.67 34.60
CA CYS A 451 24.80 3.66 35.23
C CYS A 451 25.46 5.04 35.21
N MET A 452 25.32 5.80 34.13
CA MET A 452 25.87 7.17 34.04
C MET A 452 25.24 8.11 35.07
N VAL A 453 23.90 8.10 35.18
CA VAL A 453 23.16 8.94 36.13
C VAL A 453 23.53 8.58 37.57
N VAL A 454 23.54 7.30 37.91
CA VAL A 454 23.86 6.84 39.26
C VAL A 454 25.30 7.18 39.67
N LYS A 455 26.26 7.10 38.73
CA LYS A 455 27.65 7.55 38.97
C LYS A 455 27.73 9.05 39.25
N ASN A 456 27.05 9.89 38.47
CA ASN A 456 27.02 11.33 38.71
C ASN A 456 26.26 11.65 40.00
N PHE A 457 25.14 10.97 40.27
CA PHE A 457 24.35 11.16 41.50
C PHE A 457 25.18 10.91 42.77
N ARG A 458 26.04 9.90 42.76
CA ARG A 458 27.01 9.67 43.87
C ARG A 458 27.90 10.88 44.11
N ILE A 459 28.40 11.52 43.05
CA ILE A 459 29.27 12.70 43.16
C ILE A 459 28.46 13.87 43.73
N TRP A 460 27.24 14.09 43.22
CA TRP A 460 26.36 15.12 43.75
C TRP A 460 26.10 14.96 45.26
N LEU A 461 25.78 13.75 45.74
CA LEU A 461 25.58 13.48 47.18
C LEU A 461 26.80 13.78 48.07
N ILE A 462 28.02 13.68 47.53
CA ILE A 462 29.25 13.96 48.28
C ILE A 462 29.45 15.48 48.44
N PHE A 463 29.16 16.25 47.39
CA PHE A 463 29.41 17.70 47.36
C PHE A 463 28.23 18.54 47.85
N ASP A 464 27.01 18.00 47.87
CA ASP A 464 25.79 18.68 48.35
C ASP A 464 25.58 18.56 49.88
N ASN A 465 26.63 18.17 50.63
CA ASN A 465 26.57 18.03 52.08
C ASN A 465 27.05 19.32 52.78
N PRO A 466 26.20 20.06 53.51
CA PRO A 466 26.57 21.32 54.17
C PRO A 466 27.67 21.17 55.24
N GLU A 467 27.94 19.96 55.74
CA GLU A 467 28.96 19.72 56.77
C GLU A 467 30.33 19.24 56.23
N LEU A 468 30.49 19.06 54.91
CA LEU A 468 31.74 18.57 54.27
C LEU A 468 32.36 17.31 54.93
N LYS A 469 31.55 16.48 55.60
CA LYS A 469 32.02 15.23 56.19
C LYS A 469 32.46 14.27 55.08
N ARG A 470 33.66 13.68 55.20
CA ARG A 470 34.17 12.68 54.23
C ARG A 470 33.32 11.40 54.29
N ILE A 471 32.33 11.29 53.41
CA ILE A 471 31.50 10.08 53.26
C ILE A 471 32.15 9.16 52.21
N LYS A 472 32.56 7.95 52.62
CA LYS A 472 33.03 6.91 51.70
C LYS A 472 31.85 6.06 51.22
N ILE A 473 31.28 6.40 50.07
CA ILE A 473 30.25 5.59 49.40
C ILE A 473 30.93 4.48 48.58
N THR A 474 30.54 3.23 48.80
CA THR A 474 31.11 2.03 48.12
C THR A 474 30.25 1.61 46.93
N ASN A 475 30.85 1.02 45.89
CA ASN A 475 30.11 0.54 44.69
C ASN A 475 28.98 -0.46 45.01
N ALA A 476 29.12 -1.25 46.08
CA ALA A 476 28.09 -2.16 46.54
C ALA A 476 26.82 -1.46 47.05
N GLN A 477 26.94 -0.23 47.59
CA GLN A 477 25.79 0.57 48.02
C GLN A 477 25.07 1.24 46.83
N LEU A 478 25.76 1.33 45.69
CA LEU A 478 25.29 2.05 44.52
C LEU A 478 24.66 1.11 43.47
N ALA A 479 25.11 -0.16 43.42
CA ALA A 479 24.56 -1.19 42.54
C ALA A 479 23.04 -1.45 42.70
N PRO A 480 22.43 -1.42 43.90
CA PRO A 480 20.99 -1.60 44.07
C PRO A 480 20.13 -0.56 43.36
N TRP A 481 20.62 0.67 43.20
CA TRP A 481 19.90 1.73 42.49
C TRP A 481 19.76 1.41 40.99
N VAL A 482 20.85 0.93 40.37
CA VAL A 482 20.83 0.46 38.98
C VAL A 482 19.98 -0.80 38.84
N GLY A 483 20.10 -1.74 39.80
CA GLY A 483 19.28 -2.95 39.82
C GLY A 483 17.79 -2.67 39.93
N GLY A 484 17.39 -1.71 40.79
CA GLY A 484 16.00 -1.27 40.94
C GLY A 484 15.45 -0.64 39.66
N LEU A 485 16.24 0.19 38.97
CA LEU A 485 15.87 0.75 37.67
C LEU A 485 15.61 -0.36 36.64
N ILE A 486 16.52 -1.33 36.53
CA ILE A 486 16.38 -2.46 35.59
C ILE A 486 15.16 -3.33 35.95
N ALA A 487 14.92 -3.59 37.24
CA ALA A 487 13.76 -4.35 37.69
C ALA A 487 12.45 -3.70 37.26
N ILE A 488 12.32 -2.38 37.38
CA ILE A 488 11.16 -1.62 36.89
C ILE A 488 11.00 -1.81 35.38
N MET A 489 12.09 -1.73 34.61
CA MET A 489 12.03 -1.93 33.15
C MET A 489 11.60 -3.35 32.77
N ILE A 490 12.13 -4.37 33.44
CA ILE A 490 11.75 -5.77 33.19
C ILE A 490 10.27 -5.99 33.48
N VAL A 491 9.74 -5.42 34.56
CA VAL A 491 8.30 -5.51 34.88
C VAL A 491 7.45 -4.86 33.79
N LEU A 492 7.82 -3.66 33.32
CA LEU A 492 7.10 -2.98 32.25
C LEU A 492 7.17 -3.77 30.92
N LEU A 493 8.34 -4.30 30.57
CA LEU A 493 8.52 -5.15 29.39
C LEU A 493 7.71 -6.44 29.49
N ALA A 494 7.66 -7.06 30.67
CA ALA A 494 6.83 -8.24 30.92
C ALA A 494 5.34 -7.91 30.72
N CYS A 495 4.87 -6.74 31.16
CA CYS A 495 3.50 -6.28 30.89
C CYS A 495 3.24 -6.06 29.39
N ILE A 496 4.22 -5.53 28.64
CA ILE A 496 4.11 -5.32 27.18
C ILE A 496 3.99 -6.68 26.45
N THR A 497 4.73 -7.70 26.87
CA THR A 497 4.72 -9.02 26.21
C THR A 497 3.71 -10.01 26.78
N ALA A 498 3.12 -9.74 27.94
CA ALA A 498 2.12 -10.60 28.54
C ALA A 498 0.86 -10.65 27.67
N GLU A 499 0.36 -11.86 27.40
CA GLU A 499 -0.86 -12.08 26.62
C GLU A 499 -2.09 -11.41 27.22
N SER A 500 -2.11 -11.20 28.55
CA SER A 500 -3.23 -10.59 29.27
C SER A 500 -3.29 -9.06 29.17
N ILE A 501 -2.20 -8.40 28.75
CA ILE A 501 -2.09 -6.94 28.77
C ILE A 501 -1.71 -6.42 27.39
N GLY A 502 -0.46 -6.63 26.97
CA GLY A 502 0.06 -6.03 25.74
C GLY A 502 0.02 -6.93 24.52
N ASN A 503 0.19 -8.25 24.72
CA ASN A 503 0.14 -9.27 23.67
C ASN A 503 0.89 -8.85 22.39
N LEU A 504 2.13 -8.40 22.55
CA LEU A 504 2.98 -7.96 21.43
C LEU A 504 3.24 -9.12 20.45
N ARG A 505 2.74 -8.98 19.21
CA ARG A 505 2.86 -10.01 18.15
C ARG A 505 3.12 -9.39 16.78
N ALA A 506 3.64 -10.18 15.86
CA ALA A 506 3.76 -9.79 14.46
C ALA A 506 2.43 -10.00 13.75
N ASN A 507 1.81 -8.91 13.26
CA ASN A 507 0.55 -8.95 12.52
C ASN A 507 0.74 -8.37 11.10
N PRO A 508 0.14 -8.97 10.07
CA PRO A 508 0.19 -8.44 8.72
C PRO A 508 -0.65 -7.17 8.60
N SER A 509 -0.07 -6.12 8.03
CA SER A 509 -0.73 -4.84 7.72
C SER A 509 -0.84 -4.64 6.21
N PHE A 510 -1.99 -4.12 5.78
CA PHE A 510 -2.34 -3.85 4.37
C PHE A 510 -2.65 -2.36 4.12
N VAL A 511 -2.52 -1.50 5.14
CA VAL A 511 -3.11 -0.15 5.18
C VAL A 511 -2.03 0.95 5.16
N GLU A 512 -0.90 0.71 4.50
CA GLU A 512 0.12 1.75 4.33
C GLU A 512 -0.08 2.47 2.99
N GLU A 513 -0.03 3.80 3.01
CA GLU A 513 -0.23 4.67 1.83
C GLU A 513 0.79 4.41 0.70
N TYR A 514 1.86 3.69 1.01
CA TYR A 514 2.95 3.33 0.11
C TYR A 514 2.95 1.85 -0.31
N LEU A 515 1.99 1.04 0.15
CA LEU A 515 1.87 -0.37 -0.22
C LEU A 515 1.03 -0.55 -1.49
N GLY A 516 1.49 -1.40 -2.40
CA GLY A 516 0.71 -1.83 -3.55
C GLY A 516 -0.53 -2.65 -3.16
N LYS A 517 -1.50 -2.75 -4.08
CA LYS A 517 -2.79 -3.46 -3.91
C LYS A 517 -2.67 -4.91 -3.39
N TYR A 518 -1.55 -5.59 -3.66
CA TYR A 518 -1.27 -6.97 -3.26
C TYR A 518 -0.03 -7.12 -2.39
N GLU A 519 0.43 -6.02 -1.81
CA GLU A 519 1.57 -6.00 -0.91
C GLU A 519 1.09 -5.94 0.53
N TYR A 520 1.83 -6.57 1.44
CA TYR A 520 1.62 -6.47 2.86
C TYR A 520 2.96 -6.41 3.58
N THR A 521 2.97 -5.86 4.79
CA THR A 521 4.15 -5.88 5.66
C THR A 521 3.74 -6.34 7.05
N ASP A 522 4.59 -7.15 7.66
CA ASP A 522 4.37 -7.55 9.05
C ASP A 522 4.81 -6.40 9.96
N ILE A 523 3.96 -5.99 10.90
CA ILE A 523 4.29 -4.97 11.92
C ILE A 523 4.21 -5.59 13.31
N CYS A 524 5.01 -5.08 14.25
CA CYS A 524 4.91 -5.47 15.64
C CYS A 524 3.78 -4.67 16.30
N ASP A 525 2.62 -5.29 16.46
CA ASP A 525 1.42 -4.63 16.94
C ASP A 525 1.13 -4.99 18.39
N LEU A 526 0.53 -4.04 19.11
CA LEU A 526 0.13 -4.16 20.50
C LEU A 526 -1.38 -4.12 20.58
N GLN A 527 -1.96 -4.94 21.46
CA GLN A 527 -3.37 -4.79 21.80
C GLN A 527 -3.62 -3.38 22.38
N SER A 528 -4.85 -2.87 22.31
CA SER A 528 -5.21 -1.52 22.80
C SER A 528 -4.69 -1.22 24.22
N ASN A 529 -4.71 -2.21 25.10
CA ASN A 529 -4.25 -2.08 26.49
C ASN A 529 -2.73 -2.14 26.63
N GLY A 530 -2.01 -2.63 25.61
CA GLY A 530 -0.55 -2.70 25.54
C GLY A 530 0.14 -1.36 25.29
N GLN A 531 -0.60 -0.35 24.83
CA GLN A 531 -0.05 0.98 24.60
C GLN A 531 0.31 1.68 25.92
N TYR A 532 -0.45 1.46 26.99
CA TYR A 532 -0.18 2.08 28.30
C TYR A 532 1.19 1.72 28.90
N PRO A 533 1.58 0.43 29.05
CA PRO A 533 2.90 0.09 29.58
C PRO A 533 4.04 0.57 28.68
N LEU A 534 3.82 0.66 27.35
CA LEU A 534 4.79 1.27 26.43
C LEU A 534 4.97 2.77 26.70
N TYR A 535 3.89 3.54 26.85
CA TYR A 535 3.98 4.97 27.18
C TYR A 535 4.63 5.22 28.55
N ILE A 536 4.33 4.37 29.53
CA ILE A 536 4.98 4.43 30.85
C ILE A 536 6.49 4.16 30.70
N LEU A 537 6.88 3.13 29.95
CA LEU A 537 8.29 2.81 29.68
C LEU A 537 9.04 3.99 29.07
N LEU A 538 8.48 4.61 28.02
CA LEU A 538 9.05 5.79 27.37
C LEU A 538 9.13 6.99 28.33
N GLY A 539 8.11 7.19 29.17
CA GLY A 539 8.10 8.22 30.21
C GLY A 539 9.24 8.04 31.22
N VAL A 540 9.50 6.82 31.68
CA VAL A 540 10.61 6.54 32.61
C VAL A 540 11.97 6.82 31.94
N PHE A 541 12.14 6.51 30.65
CA PHE A 541 13.37 6.84 29.91
C PHE A 541 13.60 8.35 29.78
N ALA A 542 12.54 9.12 29.51
CA ALA A 542 12.61 10.58 29.45
C ALA A 542 12.99 11.18 30.81
N ILE A 543 12.33 10.73 31.89
CA ILE A 543 12.60 11.20 33.26
C ILE A 543 14.04 10.87 33.65
N LEU A 544 14.52 9.65 33.38
CA LEU A 544 15.89 9.23 33.69
C LEU A 544 16.92 10.14 33.02
N LEU A 545 16.68 10.51 31.76
CA LEU A 545 17.57 11.39 31.00
C LEU A 545 17.53 12.83 31.54
N ILE A 546 16.35 13.37 31.83
CA ILE A 546 16.20 14.72 32.44
C ILE A 546 16.91 14.80 33.78
N VAL A 547 16.71 13.80 34.66
CA VAL A 547 17.40 13.71 35.95
C VAL A 547 18.91 13.62 35.73
N GLY A 548 19.36 12.83 34.77
CA GLY A 548 20.77 12.73 34.40
C GLY A 548 21.41 14.05 34.00
N VAL A 549 20.73 14.81 33.14
CA VAL A 549 21.14 16.13 32.67
C VAL A 549 21.18 17.12 33.84
N PHE A 550 20.15 17.13 34.69
CA PHE A 550 20.07 17.99 35.87
C PHE A 550 21.21 17.73 36.87
N VAL A 551 21.44 16.46 37.22
CA VAL A 551 22.52 16.04 38.13
C VAL A 551 23.88 16.43 37.55
N SER A 552 24.08 16.21 36.24
CA SER A 552 25.33 16.59 35.55
C SER A 552 25.56 18.09 35.53
N TRP A 553 24.50 18.89 35.36
CA TRP A 553 24.57 20.36 35.44
C TRP A 553 24.98 20.85 36.82
N LYS A 554 24.46 20.24 37.90
CA LYS A 554 24.84 20.59 39.29
C LYS A 554 26.31 20.32 39.60
N ILE A 555 26.87 19.22 39.08
CA ILE A 555 28.24 18.79 39.37
C ILE A 555 29.29 19.56 38.55
N ARG A 556 28.88 20.35 37.54
CA ARG A 556 29.80 21.03 36.61
C ARG A 556 30.84 21.95 37.28
N ILE A 557 30.53 22.44 38.48
CA ILE A 557 31.39 23.36 39.25
C ILE A 557 32.52 22.64 40.02
N VAL A 558 32.49 21.31 40.07
CA VAL A 558 33.44 20.50 40.84
C VAL A 558 34.66 20.15 39.98
N ASP A 559 35.71 20.96 40.07
CA ASP A 559 36.97 20.80 39.33
C ASP A 559 38.07 20.13 40.20
N MET A 560 37.88 18.84 40.52
CA MET A 560 38.88 18.02 41.22
C MET A 560 39.43 16.95 40.29
N GLU A 561 40.76 16.78 40.23
CA GLU A 561 41.41 15.81 39.31
C GLU A 561 40.94 14.36 39.51
N GLU A 562 40.54 13.99 40.73
CA GLU A 562 39.96 12.68 41.06
C GLU A 562 38.53 12.47 40.51
N PHE A 563 37.78 13.55 40.21
CA PHE A 563 36.39 13.49 39.75
C PHE A 563 36.18 14.01 38.32
N ASN A 564 37.27 14.25 37.57
CA ASN A 564 37.24 14.76 36.20
C ASN A 564 36.54 13.81 35.18
N GLU A 565 36.05 12.65 35.61
CA GLU A 565 35.20 11.76 34.84
C GLU A 565 33.76 12.31 34.65
N SER A 566 33.31 13.22 35.52
CA SER A 566 31.96 13.80 35.45
C SER A 566 31.72 14.62 34.17
N LYS A 567 32.76 15.28 33.63
CA LYS A 567 32.66 16.13 32.43
C LYS A 567 32.34 15.32 31.16
N PRO A 568 33.09 14.25 30.82
CA PRO A 568 32.70 13.36 29.73
C PRO A 568 31.28 12.79 29.86
N ILE A 569 30.86 12.41 31.07
CA ILE A 569 29.50 11.88 31.32
C ILE A 569 28.44 12.97 31.03
N ALA A 570 28.67 14.21 31.47
CA ALA A 570 27.78 15.32 31.15
C ALA A 570 27.65 15.54 29.64
N HIS A 571 28.76 15.54 28.90
CA HIS A 571 28.74 15.68 27.44
C HIS A 571 27.95 14.55 26.76
N THR A 572 28.08 13.29 27.21
CA THR A 572 27.28 12.19 26.66
C THR A 572 25.78 12.36 26.87
N LEU A 573 25.36 12.79 28.06
CA LEU A 573 23.95 13.01 28.36
C LEU A 573 23.36 14.20 27.60
N TYR A 574 24.14 15.26 27.37
CA TYR A 574 23.72 16.40 26.56
C TYR A 574 23.56 16.03 25.09
N VAL A 575 24.49 15.26 24.51
CA VAL A 575 24.37 14.79 23.12
C VAL A 575 23.18 13.84 22.95
N ALA A 576 22.94 12.95 23.92
CA ALA A 576 21.77 12.07 23.90
C ALA A 576 20.45 12.88 23.93
N MET A 577 20.36 13.93 24.77
CA MET A 577 19.20 14.80 24.84
C MET A 577 18.95 15.55 23.51
N LEU A 578 20.01 16.12 22.93
CA LEU A 578 19.93 16.81 21.63
C LEU A 578 19.49 15.88 20.51
N SER A 579 19.99 14.64 20.51
CA SER A 579 19.66 13.65 19.47
C SER A 579 18.18 13.26 19.51
N ILE A 580 17.60 13.13 20.71
CA ILE A 580 16.16 12.84 20.87
C ILE A 580 15.30 13.99 20.30
N PHE A 581 15.73 15.24 20.48
CA PHE A 581 15.02 16.41 19.92
C PHE A 581 14.98 16.40 18.38
N ILE A 582 15.94 15.75 17.72
CA ILE A 582 15.98 15.58 16.25
C ILE A 582 15.15 14.37 15.81
N VAL A 583 15.26 13.24 16.53
CA VAL A 583 14.60 11.99 16.17
C VAL A 583 13.08 12.07 16.29
N ILE A 584 12.55 12.71 17.34
CA ILE A 584 11.10 12.78 17.57
C ILE A 584 10.35 13.45 16.39
N PRO A 585 10.73 14.66 15.92
CA PRO A 585 10.08 15.27 14.77
C PRO A 585 10.17 14.43 13.49
N LEU A 586 11.29 13.74 13.27
CA LEU A 586 11.46 12.85 12.12
C LEU A 586 10.53 11.64 12.16
N MET A 587 10.17 11.15 13.36
CA MET A 587 9.22 10.04 13.55
C MET A 587 7.75 10.46 13.43
N VAL A 588 7.44 11.75 13.61
CA VAL A 588 6.08 12.27 13.44
C VAL A 588 5.75 12.57 11.97
N SER A 589 6.78 12.76 11.14
CA SER A 589 6.63 12.93 9.69
C SER A 589 6.15 11.62 9.04
N PRO A 590 5.24 11.65 8.05
CA PRO A 590 4.88 10.45 7.30
C PRO A 590 6.11 9.93 6.54
N GLN A 591 6.49 8.70 6.82
CA GLN A 591 7.69 8.06 6.30
C GLN A 591 7.35 6.65 5.82
N THR A 592 8.15 6.11 4.91
CA THR A 592 8.09 4.68 4.59
C THR A 592 8.63 3.85 5.76
N GLN A 593 8.16 2.63 5.94
CA GLN A 593 8.67 1.69 6.96
C GLN A 593 10.21 1.51 6.91
N ASN A 594 10.80 1.54 5.70
CA ASN A 594 12.24 1.52 5.49
C ASN A 594 12.93 2.74 6.10
N SER A 595 12.36 3.93 5.88
CA SER A 595 12.86 5.18 6.44
C SER A 595 12.76 5.19 7.96
N GLU A 596 11.62 4.76 8.53
CA GLU A 596 11.42 4.68 9.99
C GLU A 596 12.48 3.78 10.64
N SER A 597 12.62 2.55 10.15
CA SER A 597 13.58 1.57 10.67
C SER A 597 15.02 2.07 10.56
N THR A 598 15.35 2.74 9.45
CA THR A 598 16.68 3.32 9.22
C THR A 598 16.98 4.44 10.19
N ILE A 599 16.04 5.36 10.44
CA ILE A 599 16.23 6.49 11.34
C ILE A 599 16.45 6.00 12.78
N ILE A 600 15.60 5.10 13.27
CA ILE A 600 15.68 4.55 14.64
C ILE A 600 17.03 3.85 14.86
N CYS A 601 17.42 2.96 13.93
CA CYS A 601 18.68 2.21 14.07
C CYS A 601 19.91 3.11 13.95
N THR A 602 19.90 4.06 13.00
CA THR A 602 21.03 4.98 12.81
C THR A 602 21.21 5.89 14.02
N ALA A 603 20.11 6.42 14.57
CA ALA A 603 20.16 7.22 15.79
C ALA A 603 20.67 6.41 16.99
N ALA A 604 20.16 5.20 17.19
CA ALA A 604 20.61 4.32 18.26
C ALA A 604 22.11 4.00 18.16
N ILE A 605 22.59 3.67 16.96
CA ILE A 605 24.01 3.40 16.69
C ILE A 605 24.86 4.66 16.96
N PHE A 606 24.44 5.81 16.44
CA PHE A 606 25.17 7.08 16.56
C PHE A 606 25.31 7.52 18.03
N ILE A 607 24.20 7.56 18.77
CA ILE A 607 24.17 7.97 20.18
C ILE A 607 25.05 7.04 21.02
N THR A 608 24.92 5.72 20.80
CA THR A 608 25.70 4.71 21.53
C THR A 608 27.19 4.83 21.23
N THR A 609 27.54 5.02 19.95
CA THR A 609 28.94 5.13 19.52
C THR A 609 29.61 6.38 20.06
N ILE A 610 28.96 7.54 19.96
CA ILE A 610 29.50 8.79 20.52
C ILE A 610 29.64 8.68 22.04
N SER A 611 28.68 8.05 22.72
CA SER A 611 28.75 7.82 24.16
C SER A 611 29.97 6.97 24.53
N MET A 612 30.23 5.91 23.78
CA MET A 612 31.43 5.08 23.95
C MET A 612 32.72 5.86 23.68
N LEU A 613 32.76 6.67 22.63
CA LEU A 613 33.96 7.46 22.32
C LEU A 613 34.27 8.48 23.42
N LEU A 614 33.28 9.27 23.85
CA LEU A 614 33.46 10.32 24.85
C LEU A 614 33.88 9.76 26.23
N LEU A 615 33.34 8.61 26.64
CA LEU A 615 33.62 8.02 27.95
C LEU A 615 34.96 7.29 28.02
N PHE A 616 35.38 6.65 26.93
CA PHE A 616 36.51 5.73 26.95
C PHE A 616 37.79 6.30 26.33
N VAL A 617 37.69 7.10 25.27
CA VAL A 617 38.88 7.68 24.60
C VAL A 617 39.78 8.47 25.58
N PRO A 618 39.26 9.37 26.43
CA PRO A 618 40.11 10.12 27.37
C PRO A 618 40.81 9.22 28.40
N LYS A 619 40.18 8.11 28.81
CA LYS A 619 40.72 7.17 29.79
C LYS A 619 41.90 6.38 29.22
N PHE A 620 41.76 5.86 28.01
CA PHE A 620 42.82 5.09 27.37
C PHE A 620 44.01 6.01 26.99
N ILE A 621 43.76 7.25 26.53
CA ILE A 621 44.86 8.21 26.27
C ILE A 621 45.67 8.48 27.54
N ARG A 622 45.00 8.66 28.70
CA ARG A 622 45.71 8.85 29.99
C ARG A 622 46.54 7.64 30.37
N LEU A 623 46.00 6.43 30.18
CA LEU A 623 46.70 5.17 30.43
C LEU A 623 47.97 5.03 29.57
N PHE A 624 47.89 5.33 28.28
CA PHE A 624 49.04 5.23 27.35
C PHE A 624 50.09 6.33 27.57
N ARG A 625 49.68 7.55 27.97
CA ARG A 625 50.63 8.66 28.20
C ARG A 625 51.39 8.57 29.53
N HIS A 626 50.77 8.06 30.60
CA HIS A 626 51.37 8.10 31.95
C HIS A 626 51.97 6.78 32.43
N GLY A 627 51.79 5.68 31.70
CA GLY A 627 52.29 4.36 32.08
C GLY A 627 51.71 3.84 33.40
N GLU A 628 52.02 2.59 33.76
CA GLU A 628 51.47 1.91 34.95
C GLU A 628 51.97 2.52 36.29
N ASN A 629 53.01 3.37 36.25
CA ASN A 629 53.71 3.90 37.42
C ASN A 629 53.64 5.43 37.53
N SER A 630 52.55 5.95 38.10
CA SER A 630 52.47 7.34 38.56
C SER A 630 52.34 7.44 40.09
N SER A 631 52.86 6.46 40.84
CA SER A 631 52.70 6.37 42.30
C SER A 631 54.01 6.61 43.09
N SER A 632 55.00 7.32 42.55
CA SER A 632 56.29 7.52 43.26
C SER A 632 57.01 8.87 43.11
N GLN A 633 56.34 9.99 42.78
CA GLN A 633 57.04 11.29 42.75
C GLN A 633 56.45 12.48 43.52
N ASN A 634 55.35 12.35 44.27
CA ASN A 634 54.81 13.46 45.08
C ASN A 634 54.84 13.26 46.60
N LYS A 635 55.66 12.35 47.13
CA LYS A 635 55.84 12.16 48.59
C LYS A 635 57.09 12.83 49.19
N SER A 636 57.92 13.53 48.42
CA SER A 636 59.22 14.04 48.90
C SER A 636 59.41 15.56 48.95
N SER A 637 58.41 16.41 48.67
CA SER A 637 58.60 17.87 48.64
C SER A 637 57.85 18.69 49.71
N ILE A 638 56.97 18.09 50.53
CA ILE A 638 56.23 18.83 51.58
C ILE A 638 56.87 18.67 52.98
N ALA A 639 57.79 17.72 53.15
CA ALA A 639 58.50 17.50 54.41
C ALA A 639 59.76 18.39 54.59
N ALA A 640 60.15 19.18 53.58
CA ALA A 640 61.43 19.92 53.56
C ALA A 640 61.32 21.45 53.71
N SER A 641 60.15 22.04 53.97
CA SER A 641 60.05 23.50 54.26
C SER A 641 59.61 23.85 55.70
N ARG A 642 59.41 22.85 56.57
CA ARG A 642 59.02 23.08 57.98
C ARG A 642 60.19 23.15 58.97
N SER A 643 61.43 23.23 58.48
CA SER A 643 62.61 23.41 59.34
C SER A 643 63.61 24.39 58.74
N SER A 644 63.22 25.66 58.63
CA SER A 644 64.17 26.77 58.74
C SER A 644 63.41 28.06 59.01
N LYS A 645 63.80 28.76 60.08
CA LYS A 645 63.42 30.12 60.50
C LYS A 645 62.17 30.26 61.35
N ASN A 646 62.32 29.82 62.60
CA ASN A 646 62.01 30.67 63.75
C ASN A 646 63.20 31.64 63.94
N SER A 647 62.96 32.86 64.45
CA SER A 647 63.84 34.06 64.50
C SER A 647 63.55 34.99 63.33
N SER A 648 63.10 36.24 63.48
CA SER A 648 63.26 37.23 64.56
C SER A 648 62.31 38.40 64.25
N LYS A 649 61.54 38.87 65.23
CA LYS A 649 61.59 40.24 65.81
C LYS A 649 61.68 41.43 64.83
N VAL A 650 60.65 42.28 64.93
CA VAL A 650 60.72 43.72 65.28
C VAL A 650 61.07 44.74 64.18
N GLN A 651 60.36 45.89 64.30
CA GLN A 651 60.61 47.24 63.74
C GLN A 651 60.23 47.43 62.26
N SER A 652 59.21 48.24 61.97
CA SER A 652 59.04 49.71 62.13
C SER A 652 59.52 50.44 60.88
N GLU A 653 58.71 51.44 60.49
CA GLU A 653 59.14 52.72 59.92
C GLU A 653 59.90 52.66 58.57
N GLN A 654 59.76 53.56 57.63
CA GLN A 654 59.05 54.82 57.48
C GLN A 654 59.33 55.27 56.03
N PHE A 655 58.55 56.24 55.57
CA PHE A 655 59.01 57.37 54.75
C PHE A 655 59.16 57.14 53.23
N ASP A 656 58.71 58.04 52.36
CA ASP A 656 57.93 59.27 52.55
C ASP A 656 57.57 59.90 51.19
N ASP A 657 56.73 60.93 51.29
CA ASP A 657 56.57 62.12 50.44
C ASP A 657 55.67 62.04 49.20
N GLU A 658 54.46 62.63 49.19
CA GLU A 658 54.02 64.05 49.32
C GLU A 658 53.49 64.44 47.91
N GLU A 659 52.42 65.21 47.66
CA GLU A 659 51.61 66.20 48.39
C GLU A 659 50.32 66.41 47.54
N SER A 660 49.10 66.37 48.11
CA SER A 660 48.25 67.52 48.53
C SER A 660 47.40 68.12 47.35
N ILE A 661 46.12 68.54 47.43
CA ILE A 661 45.32 69.25 48.46
C ILE A 661 43.78 69.05 48.26
N GLU A 662 43.06 68.79 49.39
CA GLU A 662 41.68 69.15 49.88
C GLU A 662 40.43 69.12 48.95
N GLY A 663 39.24 68.59 49.29
CA GLY A 663 38.41 68.55 50.54
C GLY A 663 37.13 69.43 50.34
N PRO A 664 35.93 69.20 50.94
CA PRO A 664 35.56 68.33 52.08
C PRO A 664 34.26 67.48 51.94
N GLU A 665 34.05 66.65 52.99
CA GLU A 665 33.00 65.72 53.48
C GLU A 665 31.55 66.30 53.73
N PRO A 666 30.53 65.58 54.33
CA PRO A 666 30.46 64.21 54.90
C PRO A 666 29.15 63.36 54.72
N THR A 667 29.26 62.09 55.18
CA THR A 667 28.30 61.22 55.95
C THR A 667 27.10 60.43 55.35
N GLU A 668 27.11 59.13 55.72
CA GLU A 668 26.03 58.30 56.33
C GLU A 668 25.38 57.09 55.59
N SER A 669 25.82 55.88 56.02
CA SER A 669 25.06 54.70 56.53
C SER A 669 24.00 53.90 55.73
N ARG A 670 24.18 52.56 55.84
CA ARG A 670 23.24 51.41 55.95
C ARG A 670 22.50 50.77 54.73
N MET A 671 22.79 49.47 54.57
CA MET A 671 22.05 48.28 54.05
C MET A 671 20.50 48.26 54.12
N PRO A 672 19.76 47.24 53.57
CA PRO A 672 20.00 46.30 52.45
C PRO A 672 18.74 45.99 51.57
N GLU A 673 18.84 44.95 50.72
CA GLU A 673 17.80 44.06 50.15
C GLU A 673 17.04 44.44 48.84
N GLY A 674 16.87 43.41 47.98
CA GLY A 674 16.31 43.44 46.60
C GLY A 674 14.78 43.61 46.53
N PRO A 675 13.99 42.99 45.60
CA PRO A 675 14.30 42.04 44.51
C PRO A 675 13.60 42.31 43.13
N ILE A 676 14.08 41.61 42.08
CA ILE A 676 13.41 40.83 40.98
C ILE A 676 12.14 41.37 40.22
N HIS A 677 12.24 41.33 38.87
CA HIS A 677 11.27 40.90 37.80
C HIS A 677 11.17 41.89 36.61
N ALA A 678 11.51 41.49 35.36
CA ALA A 678 10.62 41.07 34.24
C ALA A 678 9.46 42.06 33.97
N GLN A 679 9.16 42.60 32.76
CA GLN A 679 8.91 41.93 31.47
C GLN A 679 8.65 43.00 30.35
N PHE A 680 8.50 42.53 29.11
CA PHE A 680 8.19 43.21 27.81
C PHE A 680 6.92 44.09 27.78
N ASP A 681 6.86 45.07 26.86
CA ASP A 681 5.84 45.17 25.79
C ASP A 681 6.12 46.27 24.74
N SER A 682 5.55 46.07 23.55
CA SER A 682 5.59 46.92 22.35
C SER A 682 4.40 47.87 22.25
N ASP A 683 4.56 48.97 21.50
CA ASP A 683 3.72 49.42 20.36
C ASP A 683 3.97 50.92 20.10
N ASP A 684 4.01 51.33 18.83
CA ASP A 684 3.19 52.44 18.30
C ASP A 684 3.53 52.80 16.84
N ASP A 685 2.44 53.05 16.12
CA ASP A 685 2.25 53.43 14.71
C ASP A 685 2.79 54.84 14.33
N GLU A 686 3.05 55.05 13.02
CA GLU A 686 2.39 56.07 12.18
C GLU A 686 3.06 56.28 10.80
N MET A 687 2.23 56.58 9.79
CA MET A 687 2.48 57.02 8.40
C MET A 687 1.52 58.24 8.17
N PRO A 688 1.51 59.05 7.06
CA PRO A 688 2.22 59.02 5.76
C PRO A 688 2.51 60.42 5.08
N VAL A 689 2.69 60.41 3.73
CA VAL A 689 2.62 61.45 2.66
C VAL A 689 3.97 62.08 2.21
N GLY A 690 4.38 62.23 0.94
CA GLY A 690 3.87 61.89 -0.40
C GLY A 690 4.78 62.47 -1.55
N ASP A 691 4.80 61.77 -2.71
CA ASP A 691 4.89 62.21 -4.12
C ASP A 691 6.11 62.87 -4.86
N THR A 692 6.49 62.18 -5.97
CA THR A 692 6.72 62.61 -7.39
C THR A 692 8.11 62.59 -8.09
N ASN A 693 8.08 61.96 -9.29
CA ASN A 693 8.76 62.23 -10.59
C ASN A 693 10.11 61.60 -11.03
N SER A 694 9.99 60.63 -11.94
CA SER A 694 10.64 60.39 -13.27
C SER A 694 12.06 60.93 -13.61
N THR A 695 12.97 60.09 -14.12
CA THR A 695 13.40 60.00 -15.57
C THR A 695 14.56 58.99 -15.84
N MET A 696 14.59 58.53 -17.09
CA MET A 696 15.47 57.62 -17.87
C MET A 696 17.00 57.56 -17.65
N THR A 697 17.61 56.38 -17.92
CA THR A 697 18.75 56.05 -18.84
C THR A 697 19.22 54.59 -18.56
N SER A 698 19.01 53.59 -19.43
CA SER A 698 19.75 53.13 -20.64
C SER A 698 20.99 52.27 -20.38
N ASP A 699 21.07 51.19 -21.19
CA ASP A 699 22.21 50.30 -21.53
C ASP A 699 22.47 49.06 -20.64
N ILE A 700 22.78 47.84 -21.10
CA ILE A 700 22.71 47.02 -22.34
C ILE A 700 23.51 45.70 -22.03
N ASN A 701 23.21 44.57 -22.69
CA ASN A 701 23.96 43.29 -22.85
C ASN A 701 23.73 42.15 -21.82
N THR A 702 22.92 41.12 -22.15
CA THR A 702 23.23 39.82 -22.86
C THR A 702 24.03 38.84 -21.97
N GLU A 703 23.68 37.57 -21.73
CA GLU A 703 23.32 36.52 -22.69
C GLU A 703 22.81 35.22 -21.98
N SER A 704 21.71 34.66 -22.52
CA SER A 704 21.27 33.25 -22.71
C SER A 704 21.66 32.04 -21.79
N PRO A 705 20.71 31.07 -21.61
CA PRO A 705 20.88 29.78 -20.94
C PRO A 705 21.25 28.62 -21.90
N LYS A 706 21.57 27.43 -21.37
CA LYS A 706 21.57 26.15 -22.11
C LYS A 706 21.01 24.99 -21.27
N ASN A 707 20.01 24.34 -21.87
CA ASN A 707 19.50 23.00 -21.58
C ASN A 707 20.53 21.91 -21.88
N GLN A 708 20.43 20.80 -21.15
CA GLN A 708 20.27 19.47 -21.73
C GLN A 708 19.48 18.57 -20.79
#